data_AF-A0A940AKB7-F1
#
_entry.id   AF-A0A940AKB7-F1
#
_cell.length_a   1.000
_cell.length_b   1.000
_cell.length_c   1.000
_cell.angle_alpha   90.00
_cell.angle_beta   90.00
_cell.angle_gamma   90.00
#
_symmetry.space_group_name_H-M   'P 1'
#
loop_
_entity.id
_entity.type
_entity.pdbx_description
1 polymer ?
#
loop_
_entity_poly.entity_id
_entity_poly.type
_entity_poly.pdbx_seq_one_letter_code
_entity_poly.pdbx_strand_id
1 'polypeptide(L)'
;MLSDIIDDVETMRLDSEYHLKVFEAIDNFKRLNKKRFCKFSNIGLTIDCSAFYPGIEQYYGTGDNPLIRVQNVKDGLIDYDSCELLPLLSEDYKTLKWVEKGDIVITKGGTIGLSGYVSKRAYASRDLIFIKSSKIKADYSKYLYLYFTTDFAFKQLIRSSSQCAQPHLTITLVKDFDILKASDVFINNVVKLYDESIAKNERSKSLYNDAESLLLDELGLKNWQPNNEPINIKQLKESFLASGRLDAEYYQPKYDDYNGLIKSYNNGSDLLGNICTLNENNFIPSEKTEYRYIELSNIGKSGEITGCTTAIGAELPSRARRLVHTNDVILSSIEGSLQSVALVAEDYNNAICSTGFYVVKSEIINPETLLVLFKSEPMQNLLKQGCSGTILTAIGRNELQNIAMPKIRKAVQSEIAEYVQKSIALRNEAKQLLENAKLQVENEISWGGVIDNQSVTKFEEMMKESTYYYRLAEWTLLQELYSEKWESTSTANYSVKNYSVCQTSGRLDAEYYQPKYDALFAKLSCFECDTIQNITTIKKSVEPGSDAYKESGIPFVRVSDVSKFEISEPNIFLSPDEYDLKELQPKKDTILLSKDGSVGIAYKVDKDMNCITSGALLHLSVFNKDYNPDYLTLVLNSIVVQMQAERDSNGAIIQHWKPSEIEQVIIPKLPKAIQESISEKIQESFALKAESKRLLEEAKMMVEREIEKGI
;
A
#
# COMPACT_ATOMS: atom_id res chain seq x y z
N MET A 1 0.99 -46.43 24.87
CA MET A 1 1.84 -45.36 24.33
C MET A 1 2.94 -45.91 23.41
N LEU A 2 3.87 -46.75 23.86
CA LEU A 2 4.84 -47.41 22.95
C LEU A 2 4.26 -48.64 22.21
N SER A 3 3.31 -49.35 22.82
CA SER A 3 2.59 -50.47 22.20
C SER A 3 1.76 -50.02 20.99
N ASP A 4 1.09 -48.87 21.09
CA ASP A 4 0.22 -48.34 20.03
C ASP A 4 1.03 -47.83 18.83
N ILE A 5 2.28 -47.39 19.06
CA ILE A 5 3.24 -46.98 18.02
C ILE A 5 3.78 -48.21 17.26
N ILE A 6 3.96 -49.35 17.94
CA ILE A 6 4.44 -50.60 17.31
C ILE A 6 3.36 -51.19 16.37
N ASP A 7 2.09 -50.93 16.66
CA ASP A 7 0.94 -51.41 15.85
C ASP A 7 0.60 -50.49 14.65
N ASP A 8 1.12 -49.25 14.58
CA ASP A 8 0.91 -48.31 13.45
C ASP A 8 1.99 -48.49 12.36
N VAL A 9 1.82 -49.55 11.56
CA VAL A 9 2.76 -49.96 10.49
C VAL A 9 2.74 -49.03 9.27
N GLU A 10 1.72 -48.17 9.11
CA GLU A 10 1.53 -47.36 7.88
C GLU A 10 2.36 -46.06 7.88
N THR A 11 2.58 -45.40 9.03
CA THR A 11 3.25 -44.07 9.06
C THR A 11 4.58 -44.02 9.81
N MET A 12 4.84 -44.95 10.75
CA MET A 12 6.03 -44.96 11.62
C MET A 12 6.34 -43.61 12.32
N ARG A 13 5.33 -42.75 12.51
CA ARG A 13 5.50 -41.42 13.14
C ARG A 13 5.59 -41.54 14.66
N LEU A 14 6.58 -40.86 15.23
CA LEU A 14 6.90 -40.86 16.67
C LEU A 14 6.52 -39.53 17.36
N ASP A 15 6.05 -38.53 16.61
CA ASP A 15 5.71 -37.21 17.15
C ASP A 15 4.42 -37.25 17.99
N SER A 16 4.46 -36.58 19.15
CA SER A 16 3.41 -36.64 20.17
C SER A 16 2.07 -36.04 19.71
N GLU A 17 2.16 -35.08 18.79
CA GLU A 17 1.06 -34.35 18.22
C GLU A 17 0.24 -35.21 17.24
N TYR A 18 0.86 -36.20 16.61
CA TYR A 18 0.15 -37.19 15.79
C TYR A 18 -0.70 -38.16 16.63
N HIS A 19 -0.30 -38.40 17.88
CA HIS A 19 -0.91 -39.35 18.82
C HIS A 19 -1.78 -38.66 19.90
N LEU A 20 -2.25 -37.43 19.64
CA LEU A 20 -3.19 -36.78 20.56
C LEU A 20 -4.47 -37.59 20.73
N LYS A 21 -5.01 -37.64 21.96
CA LYS A 21 -6.24 -38.41 22.30
C LYS A 21 -7.43 -38.15 21.38
N VAL A 22 -7.55 -36.93 20.86
CA VAL A 22 -8.60 -36.55 19.90
C VAL A 22 -8.51 -37.35 18.59
N PHE A 23 -7.30 -37.66 18.12
CA PHE A 23 -7.06 -38.42 16.90
C PHE A 23 -7.24 -39.92 17.11
N GLU A 24 -6.83 -40.45 18.26
CA GLU A 24 -7.13 -41.85 18.65
C GLU A 24 -8.64 -42.10 18.75
N ALA A 25 -9.40 -41.12 19.27
CA ALA A 25 -10.86 -41.19 19.32
C ALA A 25 -11.47 -41.29 17.92
N ILE A 26 -10.95 -40.53 16.95
CA ILE A 26 -11.38 -40.61 15.54
C ILE A 26 -11.07 -41.99 14.95
N ASP A 27 -9.88 -42.55 15.18
CA ASP A 27 -9.53 -43.88 14.67
C ASP A 27 -10.38 -44.98 15.27
N ASN A 28 -10.62 -44.94 16.58
CA ASN A 28 -11.50 -45.88 17.27
C ASN A 28 -12.93 -45.78 16.72
N PHE A 29 -13.43 -44.57 16.51
CA PHE A 29 -14.73 -44.35 15.90
C PHE A 29 -14.81 -44.95 14.48
N LYS A 30 -13.80 -44.72 13.63
CA LYS A 30 -13.72 -45.30 12.28
C LYS A 30 -13.62 -46.82 12.32
N ARG A 31 -12.84 -47.40 13.24
CA ARG A 31 -12.71 -48.86 13.42
C ARG A 31 -14.05 -49.50 13.81
N LEU A 32 -14.79 -48.90 14.73
CA LEU A 32 -16.13 -49.35 15.14
C LEU A 32 -17.15 -49.22 13.99
N ASN A 33 -16.99 -48.22 13.12
CA ASN A 33 -17.89 -47.91 12.02
C ASN A 33 -17.36 -48.28 10.62
N LYS A 34 -16.46 -49.28 10.51
CA LYS A 34 -15.71 -49.61 9.27
C LYS A 34 -16.57 -49.79 8.01
N LYS A 35 -17.82 -50.24 8.13
CA LYS A 35 -18.74 -50.40 6.98
C LYS A 35 -19.22 -49.06 6.39
N ARG A 36 -19.27 -48.01 7.21
CA ARG A 36 -19.75 -46.66 6.85
C ARG A 36 -18.69 -45.81 6.17
N PHE A 37 -17.42 -46.19 6.23
CA PHE A 37 -16.32 -45.46 5.62
C PHE A 37 -15.72 -46.21 4.42
N CYS A 38 -15.12 -45.48 3.48
CA CYS A 38 -14.22 -46.03 2.47
C CYS A 38 -13.03 -45.12 2.26
N LYS A 39 -11.90 -45.73 1.88
CA LYS A 39 -10.71 -44.99 1.46
C LYS A 39 -10.96 -44.17 0.20
N PHE A 40 -10.33 -43.00 0.15
CA PHE A 40 -10.32 -42.04 -0.94
C PHE A 40 -9.91 -42.67 -2.29
N SER A 41 -8.95 -43.59 -2.27
CA SER A 41 -8.48 -44.34 -3.44
C SER A 41 -9.56 -45.25 -4.07
N ASN A 42 -10.55 -45.69 -3.30
CA ASN A 42 -11.59 -46.62 -3.79
C ASN A 42 -12.64 -45.95 -4.69
N ILE A 43 -12.73 -44.62 -4.68
CA ILE A 43 -13.72 -43.85 -5.47
C ILE A 43 -13.09 -43.18 -6.70
N GLY A 44 -11.87 -43.56 -7.08
CA GLY A 44 -11.21 -43.11 -8.32
C GLY A 44 -10.75 -41.65 -8.31
N LEU A 45 -10.73 -40.99 -7.15
CA LEU A 45 -10.23 -39.63 -7.00
C LEU A 45 -8.70 -39.62 -7.04
N THR A 46 -8.16 -38.56 -7.63
CA THR A 46 -6.71 -38.30 -7.68
C THR A 46 -6.41 -36.98 -7.01
N ILE A 47 -5.21 -36.88 -6.45
CA ILE A 47 -4.72 -35.67 -5.78
C ILE A 47 -3.52 -35.15 -6.55
N ASP A 48 -3.49 -33.84 -6.76
CA ASP A 48 -2.42 -33.14 -7.46
C ASP A 48 -2.06 -31.84 -6.71
N CYS A 49 -0.91 -31.25 -7.05
CA CYS A 49 -0.51 -29.94 -6.56
C CYS A 49 0.39 -29.24 -7.59
N SER A 50 0.37 -27.91 -7.59
CA SER A 50 1.38 -27.16 -8.35
C SER A 50 2.74 -27.32 -7.68
N ALA A 51 3.77 -27.55 -8.49
CA ALA A 51 5.16 -27.64 -8.02
C ALA A 51 5.82 -26.25 -8.05
N PHE A 52 7.13 -26.18 -7.83
CA PHE A 52 7.86 -24.92 -7.96
C PHE A 52 7.76 -24.39 -9.40
N TYR A 53 7.37 -23.13 -9.55
CA TYR A 53 7.34 -22.39 -10.82
C TYR A 53 8.08 -21.05 -10.64
N PRO A 54 8.65 -20.47 -11.71
CA PRO A 54 9.29 -19.14 -11.67
C PRO A 54 8.32 -18.05 -11.17
N GLY A 55 8.84 -16.88 -10.80
CA GLY A 55 7.99 -15.72 -10.47
C GLY A 55 6.97 -15.43 -11.59
N ILE A 56 5.72 -15.21 -11.20
CA ILE A 56 4.58 -14.95 -12.10
C ILE A 56 3.94 -13.58 -11.86
N GLU A 57 4.45 -12.81 -10.90
CA GLU A 57 3.91 -11.52 -10.46
C GLU A 57 3.85 -10.51 -11.62
N GLN A 58 4.81 -10.58 -12.54
CA GLN A 58 4.84 -9.74 -13.75
C GLN A 58 3.64 -9.96 -14.70
N TYR A 59 2.91 -11.06 -14.54
CA TYR A 59 1.73 -11.38 -15.36
C TYR A 59 0.40 -11.11 -14.67
N TYR A 60 0.41 -10.64 -13.42
CA TYR A 60 -0.83 -10.32 -12.71
C TYR A 60 -1.61 -9.21 -13.44
N GLY A 61 -2.89 -9.47 -13.72
CA GLY A 61 -3.77 -8.56 -14.44
C GLY A 61 -3.61 -8.56 -15.97
N THR A 62 -2.79 -9.45 -16.54
CA THR A 62 -2.49 -9.46 -17.99
C THR A 62 -3.30 -10.48 -18.80
N GLY A 63 -4.29 -11.15 -18.19
CA GLY A 63 -5.17 -12.10 -18.89
C GLY A 63 -6.49 -12.34 -18.17
N ASP A 64 -7.16 -13.45 -18.48
CA ASP A 64 -8.54 -13.74 -18.02
C ASP A 64 -8.64 -14.92 -17.03
N ASN A 65 -7.54 -15.64 -16.80
CA ASN A 65 -7.58 -16.90 -16.05
C ASN A 65 -7.27 -16.65 -14.57
N PRO A 66 -8.20 -16.94 -13.65
CA PRO A 66 -7.98 -16.69 -12.23
C PRO A 66 -6.88 -17.59 -11.66
N LEU A 67 -6.04 -17.04 -10.80
CA LEU A 67 -5.10 -17.76 -9.94
C LEU A 67 -5.69 -17.87 -8.53
N ILE A 68 -6.03 -19.09 -8.12
CA ILE A 68 -6.47 -19.36 -6.74
C ILE A 68 -5.24 -19.47 -5.84
N ARG A 69 -5.19 -18.63 -4.82
CA ARG A 69 -4.19 -18.66 -3.73
C ARG A 69 -4.89 -18.97 -2.41
N VAL A 70 -4.10 -19.23 -1.36
CA VAL A 70 -4.62 -19.53 0.00
C VAL A 70 -5.59 -18.45 0.47
N GLN A 71 -5.25 -17.17 0.25
CA GLN A 71 -6.10 -16.03 0.65
C GLN A 71 -7.46 -15.97 -0.07
N ASN A 72 -7.62 -16.65 -1.20
CA ASN A 72 -8.86 -16.66 -1.97
C ASN A 72 -9.83 -17.76 -1.49
N VAL A 73 -9.37 -18.68 -0.65
CA VAL A 73 -10.23 -19.71 -0.05
C VAL A 73 -10.76 -19.17 1.29
N LYS A 74 -12.01 -18.70 1.30
CA LYS A 74 -12.67 -18.06 2.45
C LYS A 74 -14.06 -18.62 2.68
N ASP A 75 -14.43 -18.85 3.94
CA ASP A 75 -15.75 -19.37 4.33
C ASP A 75 -16.17 -20.65 3.57
N GLY A 76 -15.19 -21.50 3.25
CA GLY A 76 -15.42 -22.71 2.46
C GLY A 76 -15.63 -22.46 0.95
N LEU A 77 -15.62 -21.23 0.46
CA LEU A 77 -15.83 -20.90 -0.94
C LEU A 77 -14.57 -20.28 -1.56
N ILE A 78 -14.54 -20.24 -2.89
CA ILE A 78 -13.48 -19.53 -3.62
C ILE A 78 -13.99 -18.13 -3.95
N ASP A 79 -13.34 -17.12 -3.39
CA ASP A 79 -13.53 -15.73 -3.76
C ASP A 79 -12.76 -15.42 -5.03
N TYR A 80 -13.43 -15.61 -6.16
CA TYR A 80 -12.86 -15.36 -7.48
C TYR A 80 -12.71 -13.88 -7.82
N ASP A 81 -13.39 -12.98 -7.09
CA ASP A 81 -13.34 -11.55 -7.35
C ASP A 81 -12.01 -10.95 -6.86
N SER A 82 -11.34 -11.61 -5.89
CA SER A 82 -10.01 -11.25 -5.38
C SER A 82 -8.86 -12.08 -5.98
N CYS A 83 -9.12 -12.88 -7.02
CA CYS A 83 -8.08 -13.63 -7.72
C CYS A 83 -7.30 -12.71 -8.68
N GLU A 84 -5.98 -12.88 -8.73
CA GLU A 84 -5.19 -12.32 -9.85
C GLU A 84 -5.57 -13.03 -11.13
N LEU A 85 -5.63 -12.28 -12.24
CA LEU A 85 -5.87 -12.86 -13.55
C LEU A 85 -4.56 -13.04 -14.31
N LEU A 86 -4.38 -14.23 -14.89
CA LEU A 86 -3.21 -14.64 -15.63
C LEU A 86 -3.55 -14.91 -17.10
N PRO A 87 -2.61 -14.64 -18.02
CA PRO A 87 -2.72 -15.09 -19.40
C PRO A 87 -2.43 -16.59 -19.49
N LEU A 88 -2.56 -17.14 -20.70
CA LEU A 88 -2.03 -18.48 -20.96
C LEU A 88 -0.50 -18.43 -20.92
N LEU A 89 0.09 -19.11 -19.94
CA LEU A 89 1.54 -19.12 -19.72
C LEU A 89 2.27 -20.13 -20.62
N SER A 90 3.54 -19.82 -20.95
CA SER A 90 4.44 -20.66 -21.78
C SER A 90 4.82 -21.98 -21.10
N GLU A 91 5.54 -22.85 -21.83
CA GLU A 91 6.03 -24.13 -21.32
C GLU A 91 6.91 -24.03 -20.06
N ASP A 92 7.51 -22.87 -19.82
CA ASP A 92 8.34 -22.59 -18.64
C ASP A 92 7.56 -22.71 -17.31
N TYR A 93 6.23 -22.62 -17.38
CA TYR A 93 5.31 -22.68 -16.23
C TYR A 93 4.53 -24.00 -16.14
N LYS A 94 4.98 -25.09 -16.78
CA LYS A 94 4.29 -26.41 -16.79
C LYS A 94 4.02 -27.04 -15.41
N THR A 95 4.71 -26.56 -14.37
CA THR A 95 4.54 -26.98 -12.97
C THR A 95 3.40 -26.26 -12.26
N LEU A 96 2.93 -25.13 -12.80
CA LEU A 96 1.68 -24.49 -12.39
C LEU A 96 0.51 -25.26 -13.03
N LYS A 97 -0.36 -25.83 -12.20
CA LYS A 97 -1.45 -26.70 -12.63
C LYS A 97 -2.78 -25.99 -12.64
N TRP A 98 -3.67 -26.54 -13.45
CA TRP A 98 -5.07 -26.15 -13.53
C TRP A 98 -5.93 -26.97 -12.57
N VAL A 99 -6.96 -26.32 -12.06
CA VAL A 99 -8.13 -26.96 -11.45
C VAL A 99 -9.35 -26.74 -12.33
N GLU A 100 -10.18 -27.77 -12.43
CA GLU A 100 -11.38 -27.77 -13.28
C GLU A 100 -12.63 -27.55 -12.42
N LYS A 101 -13.72 -27.11 -13.05
CA LYS A 101 -15.02 -26.98 -12.37
C LYS A 101 -15.41 -28.33 -11.74
N GLY A 102 -15.70 -28.32 -10.44
CA GLY A 102 -16.01 -29.50 -9.65
C GLY A 102 -14.81 -30.13 -8.95
N ASP A 103 -13.59 -29.64 -9.14
CA ASP A 103 -12.45 -29.96 -8.28
C ASP A 103 -12.62 -29.31 -6.89
N ILE A 104 -11.92 -29.82 -5.88
CA ILE A 104 -11.87 -29.25 -4.54
C ILE A 104 -10.42 -28.86 -4.25
N VAL A 105 -10.21 -27.65 -3.73
CA VAL A 105 -8.88 -27.20 -3.28
C VAL A 105 -8.82 -27.23 -1.75
N ILE A 106 -7.65 -27.59 -1.21
CA ILE A 106 -7.37 -27.57 0.23
C ILE A 106 -6.10 -26.76 0.48
N THR A 107 -6.13 -25.83 1.43
CA THR A 107 -4.97 -24.98 1.75
C THR A 107 -3.89 -25.77 2.48
N LYS A 108 -2.66 -25.70 1.98
CA LYS A 108 -1.52 -26.51 2.42
C LYS A 108 -0.44 -25.72 3.17
N GLY A 109 -0.36 -24.41 2.97
CA GLY A 109 0.61 -23.49 3.58
C GLY A 109 -0.06 -22.20 4.00
N GLY A 110 0.48 -21.51 5.01
CA GLY A 110 -0.22 -20.41 5.68
C GLY A 110 -1.34 -20.94 6.58
N THR A 111 -2.60 -20.58 6.30
CA THR A 111 -3.77 -21.19 6.94
C THR A 111 -4.01 -22.58 6.36
N ILE A 112 -3.97 -23.64 7.17
CA ILE A 112 -4.00 -25.03 6.71
C ILE A 112 -5.40 -25.62 6.85
N GLY A 113 -5.80 -26.45 5.89
CA GLY A 113 -6.99 -27.31 5.99
C GLY A 113 -8.31 -26.63 5.61
N LEU A 114 -8.28 -25.40 5.09
CA LEU A 114 -9.46 -24.78 4.51
C LEU A 114 -9.76 -25.40 3.14
N SER A 115 -11.02 -25.76 2.92
CA SER A 115 -11.47 -26.43 1.70
C SER A 115 -12.32 -25.48 0.84
N GLY A 116 -12.13 -25.49 -0.47
CA GLY A 116 -12.89 -24.66 -1.41
C GLY A 116 -13.39 -25.45 -2.61
N TYR A 117 -14.66 -25.24 -3.00
CA TYR A 117 -15.23 -25.85 -4.21
C TYR A 117 -14.94 -25.01 -5.46
N VAL A 118 -14.35 -25.61 -6.48
CA VAL A 118 -13.98 -24.93 -7.72
C VAL A 118 -15.20 -24.81 -8.63
N SER A 119 -15.77 -23.61 -8.76
CA SER A 119 -16.94 -23.35 -9.60
C SER A 119 -16.59 -22.95 -11.05
N LYS A 120 -15.37 -22.45 -11.28
CA LYS A 120 -14.81 -22.17 -12.61
C LYS A 120 -13.35 -22.61 -12.72
N ARG A 121 -12.93 -22.93 -13.95
CA ARG A 121 -11.55 -23.34 -14.27
C ARG A 121 -10.57 -22.23 -13.88
N ALA A 122 -9.46 -22.62 -13.25
CA ALA A 122 -8.49 -21.69 -12.70
C ALA A 122 -7.09 -22.29 -12.63
N TYR A 123 -6.07 -21.44 -12.64
CA TYR A 123 -4.76 -21.82 -12.11
C TYR A 123 -4.84 -21.91 -10.59
N ALA A 124 -4.01 -22.76 -10.00
CA ALA A 124 -3.97 -22.87 -8.55
C ALA A 124 -2.54 -22.88 -8.03
N SER A 125 -2.29 -22.10 -6.98
CA SER A 125 -0.95 -21.88 -6.47
C SER A 125 -0.32 -23.16 -5.89
N ARG A 126 0.99 -23.13 -5.72
CA ARG A 126 1.72 -24.24 -5.08
C ARG A 126 1.20 -24.56 -3.69
N ASP A 127 0.61 -23.61 -2.98
CA ASP A 127 0.19 -23.74 -1.57
C ASP A 127 -1.19 -24.37 -1.39
N LEU A 128 -1.71 -24.98 -2.45
CA LEU A 128 -2.98 -25.65 -2.50
C LEU A 128 -2.81 -27.11 -2.95
N ILE A 129 -3.60 -27.99 -2.35
CA ILE A 129 -3.78 -29.39 -2.75
C ILE A 129 -5.08 -29.49 -3.54
N PHE A 130 -5.07 -30.18 -4.68
CA PHE A 130 -6.26 -30.31 -5.54
C PHE A 130 -6.77 -31.74 -5.51
N ILE A 131 -7.99 -31.92 -5.06
CA ILE A 131 -8.75 -33.16 -5.23
C ILE A 131 -9.45 -33.07 -6.59
N LYS A 132 -9.10 -33.98 -7.51
CA LYS A 132 -9.65 -34.06 -8.87
C LYS A 132 -11.04 -34.68 -8.91
N SER A 133 -11.98 -34.04 -8.21
CA SER A 133 -13.38 -34.44 -8.10
C SER A 133 -14.26 -33.98 -9.27
N SER A 134 -13.72 -33.25 -10.24
CA SER A 134 -14.41 -32.99 -11.52
C SER A 134 -14.73 -34.27 -12.32
N LYS A 135 -14.06 -35.39 -12.04
CA LYS A 135 -14.22 -36.68 -12.73
C LYS A 135 -15.36 -37.55 -12.20
N ILE A 136 -15.97 -37.18 -11.09
CA ILE A 136 -17.07 -37.92 -10.45
C ILE A 136 -18.40 -37.16 -10.63
N LYS A 137 -19.52 -37.77 -10.20
CA LYS A 137 -20.84 -37.11 -10.26
C LYS A 137 -20.82 -35.78 -9.50
N ALA A 138 -21.35 -34.73 -10.11
CA ALA A 138 -21.33 -33.37 -9.56
C ALA A 138 -21.89 -33.28 -8.13
N ASP A 139 -23.05 -33.92 -7.87
CA ASP A 139 -23.66 -33.94 -6.53
C ASP A 139 -22.74 -34.60 -5.50
N TYR A 140 -22.08 -35.71 -5.89
CA TYR A 140 -21.14 -36.39 -5.01
C TYR A 140 -19.91 -35.51 -4.75
N SER A 141 -19.42 -34.79 -5.76
CA SER A 141 -18.32 -33.82 -5.60
C SER A 141 -18.68 -32.69 -4.62
N LYS A 142 -19.88 -32.12 -4.74
CA LYS A 142 -20.38 -31.10 -3.78
C LYS A 142 -20.53 -31.66 -2.37
N TYR A 143 -21.04 -32.89 -2.23
CA TYR A 143 -21.10 -33.57 -0.94
C TYR A 143 -19.71 -33.79 -0.35
N LEU A 144 -18.73 -34.23 -1.14
CA LEU A 144 -17.36 -34.39 -0.68
C LEU A 144 -16.75 -33.06 -0.23
N TYR A 145 -17.00 -31.99 -0.97
CA TYR A 145 -16.61 -30.66 -0.54
C TYR A 145 -17.16 -30.33 0.85
N LEU A 146 -18.46 -30.51 1.07
CA LEU A 146 -19.08 -30.27 2.39
C LEU A 146 -18.50 -31.18 3.47
N TYR A 147 -18.23 -32.44 3.14
CA TYR A 147 -17.51 -33.36 4.03
C TYR A 147 -16.14 -32.79 4.44
N PHE A 148 -15.36 -32.25 3.50
CA PHE A 148 -14.06 -31.62 3.78
C PHE A 148 -14.15 -30.28 4.52
N THR A 149 -15.35 -29.70 4.70
CA THR A 149 -15.56 -28.53 5.57
C THR A 149 -15.94 -28.91 7.02
N THR A 150 -16.20 -30.19 7.29
CA THR A 150 -16.55 -30.65 8.64
C THR A 150 -15.35 -30.68 9.57
N ASP A 151 -15.59 -30.52 10.88
CA ASP A 151 -14.56 -30.66 11.90
C ASP A 151 -13.92 -32.06 11.92
N PHE A 152 -14.70 -33.10 11.62
CA PHE A 152 -14.20 -34.47 11.49
C PHE A 152 -13.14 -34.61 10.39
N ALA A 153 -13.42 -34.09 9.19
CA ALA A 153 -12.46 -34.13 8.09
C ALA A 153 -11.26 -33.21 8.36
N PHE A 154 -11.48 -32.03 8.93
CA PHE A 154 -10.43 -31.10 9.32
C PHE A 154 -9.43 -31.72 10.30
N LYS A 155 -9.91 -32.40 11.35
CA LYS A 155 -9.04 -33.12 12.31
C LYS A 155 -8.22 -34.21 11.64
N GLN A 156 -8.79 -34.96 10.69
CA GLN A 156 -8.02 -35.93 9.90
C GLN A 156 -6.94 -35.22 9.06
N LEU A 157 -7.24 -34.08 8.42
CA LEU A 157 -6.30 -33.26 7.65
C LEU A 157 -5.15 -32.76 8.53
N ILE A 158 -5.43 -32.11 9.66
CA ILE A 158 -4.38 -31.56 10.54
C ILE A 158 -3.45 -32.66 11.08
N ARG A 159 -3.97 -33.84 11.44
CA ARG A 159 -3.14 -34.98 11.86
C ARG A 159 -2.11 -35.38 10.80
N SER A 160 -2.49 -35.26 9.53
CA SER A 160 -1.61 -35.57 8.39
C SER A 160 -0.56 -34.48 8.09
N SER A 161 -0.54 -33.38 8.84
CA SER A 161 0.49 -32.33 8.70
C SER A 161 1.81 -32.75 9.36
N SER A 162 2.94 -32.39 8.73
CA SER A 162 4.28 -32.53 9.31
C SER A 162 4.62 -31.27 10.11
N GLN A 163 4.97 -31.40 11.40
CA GLN A 163 5.28 -30.26 12.27
C GLN A 163 6.78 -29.92 12.25
N CYS A 164 7.26 -29.36 11.13
CA CYS A 164 8.48 -28.54 11.13
C CYS A 164 8.09 -27.06 11.29
N ALA A 165 9.07 -26.15 11.42
CA ALA A 165 8.87 -24.72 11.76
C ALA A 165 7.79 -23.97 10.93
N GLN A 166 7.42 -24.46 9.74
CA GLN A 166 6.12 -24.16 9.12
C GLN A 166 5.34 -25.47 8.89
N PRO A 167 4.12 -25.61 9.45
CA PRO A 167 3.31 -26.79 9.22
C PRO A 167 2.90 -26.89 7.75
N HIS A 168 2.97 -28.09 7.18
CA HIS A 168 2.56 -28.37 5.80
C HIS A 168 1.80 -29.70 5.73
N LEU A 169 0.72 -29.71 4.94
CA LEU A 169 -0.02 -30.94 4.63
C LEU A 169 0.80 -31.83 3.68
N THR A 170 1.00 -33.09 4.05
CA THR A 170 1.70 -34.06 3.20
C THR A 170 0.71 -34.74 2.25
N ILE A 171 0.87 -34.50 0.95
CA ILE A 171 -0.02 -35.01 -0.12
C ILE A 171 -0.22 -36.53 -0.05
N THR A 172 0.82 -37.27 0.32
CA THR A 172 0.80 -38.74 0.42
C THR A 172 -0.21 -39.22 1.45
N LEU A 173 -0.38 -38.48 2.55
CA LEU A 173 -1.31 -38.84 3.62
C LEU A 173 -2.76 -38.46 3.27
N VAL A 174 -2.97 -37.50 2.35
CA VAL A 174 -4.33 -37.16 1.86
C VAL A 174 -4.91 -38.26 0.96
N LYS A 175 -4.06 -39.06 0.29
CA LYS A 175 -4.48 -40.12 -0.64
C LYS A 175 -5.20 -41.30 0.02
N ASP A 176 -5.04 -41.49 1.33
CA ASP A 176 -5.61 -42.60 2.09
C ASP A 176 -6.73 -42.18 3.05
N PHE A 177 -7.33 -41.00 2.85
CA PHE A 177 -8.40 -40.49 3.70
C PHE A 177 -9.64 -41.37 3.70
N ASP A 178 -10.22 -41.58 4.88
CA ASP A 178 -11.54 -42.21 5.01
C ASP A 178 -12.63 -41.18 4.73
N ILE A 179 -13.54 -41.52 3.83
CA ILE A 179 -14.72 -40.74 3.48
C ILE A 179 -15.96 -41.49 3.95
N LEU A 180 -16.94 -40.76 4.47
CA LEU A 180 -18.24 -41.31 4.83
C LEU A 180 -19.05 -41.70 3.57
N LYS A 181 -19.47 -42.96 3.51
CA LYS A 181 -20.45 -43.44 2.53
C LYS A 181 -21.85 -42.94 2.92
N ALA A 182 -22.37 -42.02 2.13
CA ALA A 182 -23.74 -41.54 2.27
C ALA A 182 -24.66 -42.16 1.22
N SER A 183 -25.96 -42.24 1.53
CA SER A 183 -26.98 -42.64 0.56
C SER A 183 -27.23 -41.52 -0.45
N ASP A 184 -27.66 -41.87 -1.67
CA ASP A 184 -28.00 -40.86 -2.69
C ASP A 184 -29.08 -39.90 -2.21
N VAL A 185 -30.05 -40.37 -1.42
CA VAL A 185 -31.11 -39.54 -0.82
C VAL A 185 -30.50 -38.48 0.11
N PHE A 186 -29.56 -38.88 0.96
CA PHE A 186 -28.88 -37.94 1.86
C PHE A 186 -28.05 -36.92 1.08
N ILE A 187 -27.26 -37.39 0.11
CA ILE A 187 -26.43 -36.53 -0.74
C ILE A 187 -27.29 -35.48 -1.44
N ASN A 188 -28.39 -35.89 -2.05
CA ASN A 188 -29.28 -34.97 -2.76
C ASN A 188 -29.87 -33.90 -1.81
N ASN A 189 -30.24 -34.26 -0.58
CA ASN A 189 -30.78 -33.31 0.39
C ASN A 189 -29.75 -32.25 0.81
N VAL A 190 -28.52 -32.67 1.07
CA VAL A 190 -27.43 -31.77 1.46
C VAL A 190 -26.99 -30.89 0.29
N VAL A 191 -26.88 -31.46 -0.91
CA VAL A 191 -26.54 -30.73 -2.13
C VAL A 191 -27.59 -29.69 -2.49
N LYS A 192 -28.87 -29.98 -2.25
CA LYS A 192 -29.95 -29.00 -2.44
C LYS A 192 -29.73 -27.74 -1.60
N LEU A 193 -29.38 -27.89 -0.31
CA LEU A 193 -29.08 -26.75 0.56
C LEU A 193 -27.86 -25.97 0.08
N TYR A 194 -26.83 -26.67 -0.38
CA TYR A 194 -25.64 -26.05 -0.98
C TYR A 194 -26.00 -25.24 -2.23
N ASP A 195 -26.77 -25.81 -3.17
CA ASP A 195 -27.14 -25.13 -4.40
C ASP A 195 -28.04 -23.90 -4.13
N GLU A 196 -28.97 -24.00 -3.17
CA GLU A 196 -29.76 -22.86 -2.70
C GLU A 196 -28.89 -21.78 -2.06
N SER A 197 -27.88 -22.18 -1.26
CA SER A 197 -26.90 -21.26 -0.67
C SER A 197 -26.11 -20.49 -1.76
N ILE A 198 -25.59 -21.19 -2.77
CA ILE A 198 -24.84 -20.57 -3.87
C ILE A 198 -25.73 -19.62 -4.68
N ALA A 199 -26.95 -20.03 -5.03
CA ALA A 199 -27.88 -19.20 -5.77
C ALA A 199 -28.22 -17.89 -5.03
N LYS A 200 -28.40 -17.96 -3.70
CA LYS A 200 -28.64 -16.77 -2.87
C LYS A 200 -27.42 -15.86 -2.75
N ASN A 201 -26.21 -16.44 -2.69
CA ASN A 201 -24.98 -15.65 -2.72
C ASN A 201 -24.81 -14.91 -4.05
N GLU A 202 -25.05 -15.57 -5.18
CA GLU A 202 -25.00 -14.96 -6.52
C GLU A 202 -26.04 -13.85 -6.66
N ARG A 203 -27.28 -14.08 -6.20
CA ARG A 203 -28.34 -13.08 -6.20
C ARG A 203 -28.01 -11.88 -5.30
N SER A 204 -27.42 -12.12 -4.13
CA SER A 204 -26.93 -11.08 -3.22
C SER A 204 -25.90 -10.17 -3.89
N LYS A 205 -24.88 -10.76 -4.53
CA LYS A 205 -23.86 -10.02 -5.28
C LYS A 205 -24.49 -9.19 -6.41
N SER A 206 -25.40 -9.79 -7.18
CA SER A 206 -26.13 -9.09 -8.25
C SER A 206 -26.91 -7.88 -7.73
N LEU A 207 -27.65 -8.01 -6.63
CA LEU A 207 -28.44 -6.90 -6.08
C LEU A 207 -27.57 -5.76 -5.55
N TYR A 208 -26.42 -6.08 -4.93
CA TYR A 208 -25.48 -5.06 -4.51
C TYR A 208 -24.89 -4.30 -5.70
N ASN A 209 -24.49 -5.03 -6.75
CA ASN A 209 -23.99 -4.43 -8.00
C ASN A 209 -25.08 -3.61 -8.72
N ASP A 210 -26.34 -4.04 -8.67
CA ASP A 210 -27.47 -3.28 -9.19
C ASP A 210 -27.64 -1.95 -8.41
N ALA A 211 -27.44 -1.96 -7.09
CA ALA A 211 -27.49 -0.77 -6.26
C ALA A 211 -26.32 0.19 -6.56
N GLU A 212 -25.09 -0.33 -6.67
CA GLU A 212 -23.91 0.46 -7.13
C GLU A 212 -24.15 1.04 -8.53
N SER A 213 -24.66 0.23 -9.46
CA SER A 213 -24.95 0.68 -10.83
C SER A 213 -26.02 1.76 -10.86
N LEU A 214 -27.10 1.61 -10.09
CA LEU A 214 -28.16 2.62 -9.97
C LEU A 214 -27.60 3.93 -9.41
N LEU A 215 -26.77 3.87 -8.36
CA LEU A 215 -26.09 5.05 -7.82
C LEU A 215 -25.24 5.74 -8.90
N LEU A 216 -24.38 4.99 -9.59
CA LEU A 216 -23.48 5.54 -10.60
C LEU A 216 -24.22 6.05 -11.85
N ASP A 217 -25.34 5.43 -12.22
CA ASP A 217 -26.22 5.89 -13.30
C ASP A 217 -26.84 7.24 -12.98
N GLU A 218 -27.42 7.38 -11.79
CA GLU A 218 -28.07 8.62 -11.32
C GLU A 218 -27.05 9.76 -11.15
N LEU A 219 -25.82 9.43 -10.78
CA LEU A 219 -24.71 10.40 -10.73
C LEU A 219 -24.08 10.65 -12.11
N GLY A 220 -24.50 9.94 -13.16
CA GLY A 220 -23.95 10.05 -14.51
C GLY A 220 -22.47 9.67 -14.59
N LEU A 221 -22.04 8.71 -13.77
CA LEU A 221 -20.67 8.20 -13.61
C LEU A 221 -20.47 6.76 -14.12
N LYS A 222 -21.53 6.06 -14.55
CA LYS A 222 -21.47 4.64 -14.98
C LYS A 222 -20.41 4.33 -16.05
N ASN A 223 -20.23 5.25 -17.01
CA ASN A 223 -19.24 5.15 -18.10
C ASN A 223 -18.14 6.21 -17.98
N TRP A 224 -18.04 6.88 -16.83
CA TRP A 224 -17.06 7.92 -16.62
C TRP A 224 -15.72 7.26 -16.28
N GLN A 225 -14.73 7.45 -17.16
CA GLN A 225 -13.34 7.08 -16.88
C GLN A 225 -12.53 8.36 -16.67
N PRO A 226 -11.77 8.48 -15.58
CA PRO A 226 -10.80 9.54 -15.47
C PRO A 226 -9.76 9.37 -16.58
N ASN A 227 -9.52 10.42 -17.35
CA ASN A 227 -8.52 10.41 -18.39
C ASN A 227 -7.14 10.29 -17.73
N ASN A 228 -6.55 9.10 -17.81
CA ASN A 228 -5.33 8.73 -17.09
C ASN A 228 -4.18 8.36 -18.04
N GLU A 229 -4.24 8.71 -19.33
CA GLU A 229 -3.22 8.24 -20.28
C GLU A 229 -1.80 8.68 -19.87
N PRO A 230 -0.90 7.74 -19.51
CA PRO A 230 0.52 7.97 -19.31
C PRO A 230 1.30 7.57 -20.57
N ILE A 231 0.66 7.58 -21.73
CA ILE A 231 1.25 7.11 -22.99
C ILE A 231 1.81 8.32 -23.74
N ASN A 232 3.12 8.36 -23.92
CA ASN A 232 3.74 9.31 -24.83
C ASN A 232 4.07 8.63 -26.15
N ILE A 233 3.41 9.05 -27.24
CA ILE A 233 3.70 8.58 -28.60
C ILE A 233 4.46 9.70 -29.32
N LYS A 234 5.80 9.64 -29.31
CA LYS A 234 6.64 10.51 -30.17
C LYS A 234 7.01 9.79 -31.46
N GLN A 235 6.94 10.49 -32.60
CA GLN A 235 7.36 9.92 -33.88
C GLN A 235 8.89 9.67 -33.87
N LEU A 236 9.39 8.65 -34.59
CA LEU A 236 10.81 8.24 -34.63
C LEU A 236 11.78 9.42 -34.93
N LYS A 237 11.32 10.41 -35.70
CA LYS A 237 12.07 11.62 -36.05
C LYS A 237 12.29 12.57 -34.86
N GLU A 238 11.38 12.56 -33.89
CA GLU A 238 11.35 13.43 -32.71
C GLU A 238 11.90 12.75 -31.45
N SER A 239 12.23 11.44 -31.52
CA SER A 239 12.80 10.65 -30.43
C SER A 239 14.23 10.21 -30.73
N PHE A 240 14.42 8.98 -31.23
CA PHE A 240 15.73 8.33 -31.37
C PHE A 240 16.70 9.09 -32.27
N LEU A 241 16.21 9.70 -33.37
CA LEU A 241 17.06 10.44 -34.29
C LEU A 241 17.50 11.82 -33.74
N ALA A 242 16.85 12.32 -32.68
CA ALA A 242 17.16 13.61 -32.06
C ALA A 242 18.03 13.46 -30.80
N SER A 243 17.73 12.48 -29.93
CA SER A 243 18.44 12.30 -28.65
C SER A 243 19.38 11.09 -28.61
N GLY A 244 19.20 10.11 -29.51
CA GLY A 244 19.89 8.81 -29.45
C GLY A 244 19.37 7.84 -28.38
N ARG A 245 18.32 8.17 -27.61
CA ARG A 245 17.75 7.36 -26.53
C ARG A 245 16.43 6.68 -26.90
N LEU A 246 16.15 5.51 -26.30
CA LEU A 246 14.97 4.66 -26.54
C LEU A 246 14.16 4.32 -25.28
N ASP A 247 14.42 4.99 -24.16
CA ASP A 247 13.69 4.79 -22.90
C ASP A 247 12.49 5.76 -22.76
N ALA A 248 11.34 5.24 -22.35
CA ALA A 248 10.08 5.99 -22.29
C ALA A 248 10.09 7.07 -21.19
N GLU A 249 10.84 6.82 -20.12
CA GLU A 249 11.03 7.73 -19.00
C GLU A 249 11.65 9.04 -19.45
N TYR A 250 12.66 9.03 -20.33
CA TYR A 250 13.33 10.22 -20.85
C TYR A 250 12.40 11.18 -21.60
N TYR A 251 11.38 10.65 -22.28
CA TYR A 251 10.48 11.43 -23.10
C TYR A 251 9.21 11.89 -22.37
N GLN A 252 9.10 11.75 -21.05
CA GLN A 252 7.89 12.19 -20.35
C GLN A 252 7.57 13.68 -20.64
N PRO A 253 6.31 14.05 -20.99
CA PRO A 253 5.94 15.41 -21.38
C PRO A 253 6.35 16.49 -20.39
N LYS A 254 6.35 16.18 -19.09
CA LYS A 254 6.78 17.10 -18.01
C LYS A 254 8.18 17.70 -18.25
N TYR A 255 9.09 16.95 -18.87
CA TYR A 255 10.44 17.45 -19.12
C TYR A 255 10.50 18.46 -20.26
N ASP A 256 9.60 18.35 -21.25
CA ASP A 256 9.44 19.38 -22.28
C ASP A 256 8.90 20.67 -21.65
N ASP A 257 8.00 20.55 -20.67
CA ASP A 257 7.44 21.70 -19.94
C ASP A 257 8.52 22.41 -19.10
N TYR A 258 9.34 21.68 -18.32
CA TYR A 258 10.45 22.28 -17.56
C TYR A 258 11.52 22.88 -18.49
N ASN A 259 11.87 22.21 -19.59
CA ASN A 259 12.78 22.78 -20.58
C ASN A 259 12.19 24.04 -21.24
N GLY A 260 10.88 24.03 -21.51
CA GLY A 260 10.12 25.18 -22.01
C GLY A 260 10.19 26.36 -21.06
N LEU A 261 9.85 26.15 -19.78
CA LEU A 261 9.91 27.14 -18.70
C LEU A 261 11.30 27.82 -18.62
N ILE A 262 12.38 27.02 -18.59
CA ILE A 262 13.73 27.57 -18.51
C ILE A 262 14.09 28.33 -19.79
N LYS A 263 13.72 27.81 -20.97
CA LYS A 263 14.00 28.45 -22.25
C LYS A 263 13.22 29.75 -22.48
N SER A 264 12.00 29.82 -21.96
CA SER A 264 11.13 31.00 -22.06
C SER A 264 11.44 32.08 -21.03
N TYR A 265 12.38 31.85 -20.11
CA TYR A 265 12.74 32.84 -19.10
C TYR A 265 13.31 34.12 -19.73
N ASN A 266 12.72 35.27 -19.40
CA ASN A 266 12.93 36.55 -20.08
C ASN A 266 14.38 37.07 -20.09
N ASN A 267 15.17 36.76 -19.05
CA ASN A 267 16.57 37.16 -19.00
C ASN A 267 17.50 36.20 -19.77
N GLY A 268 16.90 35.27 -20.52
CA GLY A 268 17.56 34.27 -21.34
C GLY A 268 17.94 33.02 -20.56
N SER A 269 18.19 31.95 -21.31
CA SER A 269 18.80 30.72 -20.80
C SER A 269 20.02 30.37 -21.63
N ASP A 270 20.85 29.48 -21.10
CA ASP A 270 21.94 28.84 -21.83
C ASP A 270 22.09 27.40 -21.37
N LEU A 271 22.99 26.66 -22.01
CA LEU A 271 23.39 25.35 -21.51
C LEU A 271 24.25 25.49 -20.24
N LEU A 272 24.11 24.56 -19.31
CA LEU A 272 24.89 24.50 -18.07
C LEU A 272 26.39 24.57 -18.37
N GLY A 273 26.87 23.89 -19.40
CA GLY A 273 28.28 23.92 -19.79
C GLY A 273 28.79 25.31 -20.23
N ASN A 274 27.90 26.23 -20.60
CA ASN A 274 28.23 27.61 -20.96
C ASN A 274 28.13 28.56 -19.74
N ILE A 275 27.25 28.24 -18.78
CA ILE A 275 27.03 29.06 -17.57
C ILE A 275 27.98 28.67 -16.44
N CYS A 276 28.35 27.40 -16.38
CA CYS A 276 29.09 26.81 -15.28
C CYS A 276 30.36 26.12 -15.76
N THR A 277 31.42 26.26 -14.96
CA THR A 277 32.66 25.51 -15.09
C THR A 277 32.60 24.29 -14.18
N LEU A 278 32.81 23.11 -14.75
CA LEU A 278 32.91 21.85 -14.01
C LEU A 278 34.37 21.54 -13.70
N ASN A 279 34.74 21.41 -12.42
CA ASN A 279 36.07 20.96 -12.01
C ASN A 279 36.11 19.42 -11.98
N GLU A 280 36.98 18.85 -12.80
CA GLU A 280 37.05 17.40 -13.04
C GLU A 280 38.44 16.82 -12.81
N ASN A 281 39.41 17.65 -12.42
CA ASN A 281 40.76 17.17 -12.22
C ASN A 281 40.77 16.27 -10.99
N ASN A 282 41.04 14.98 -11.23
CA ASN A 282 41.29 14.04 -10.16
C ASN A 282 42.53 14.52 -9.39
N PHE A 283 42.30 14.99 -8.18
CA PHE A 283 43.33 15.25 -7.21
C PHE A 283 43.82 13.91 -6.66
N ILE A 284 45.14 13.70 -6.71
CA ILE A 284 45.80 12.54 -6.11
C ILE A 284 46.26 12.98 -4.71
N PRO A 285 45.64 12.48 -3.63
CA PRO A 285 46.05 12.84 -2.28
C PRO A 285 47.48 12.38 -1.99
N SER A 286 48.28 13.25 -1.37
CA SER A 286 49.62 12.88 -0.91
C SER A 286 49.52 11.89 0.25
N GLU A 287 50.27 10.78 0.19
CA GLU A 287 50.14 9.66 1.14
C GLU A 287 50.23 10.06 2.62
N LYS A 288 51.05 11.07 2.94
CA LYS A 288 51.34 11.52 4.30
C LYS A 288 50.62 12.81 4.72
N THR A 289 49.78 13.36 3.86
CA THR A 289 49.03 14.59 4.15
C THR A 289 47.64 14.22 4.61
N GLU A 290 47.17 14.85 5.67
CA GLU A 290 45.81 14.69 6.17
C GLU A 290 44.83 15.53 5.35
N TYR A 291 43.70 14.95 4.98
CA TYR A 291 42.64 15.61 4.24
C TYR A 291 41.28 15.37 4.91
N ARG A 292 40.39 16.35 4.74
CA ARG A 292 38.97 16.21 5.04
C ARG A 292 38.25 15.66 3.82
N TYR A 293 37.50 14.59 4.02
CA TYR A 293 36.80 13.88 2.95
C TYR A 293 35.28 13.95 3.13
N ILE A 294 34.59 14.41 2.07
CA ILE A 294 33.16 14.65 2.02
C ILE A 294 32.47 13.57 1.15
N GLU A 295 31.58 12.81 1.77
CA GLU A 295 30.76 11.79 1.12
C GLU A 295 29.32 12.25 0.88
N LEU A 296 28.57 11.47 0.11
CA LEU A 296 27.12 11.69 -0.14
C LEU A 296 26.31 11.77 1.16
N SER A 297 26.64 10.95 2.16
CA SER A 297 26.00 10.94 3.48
C SER A 297 26.29 12.19 4.32
N ASN A 298 27.30 12.99 3.94
CA ASN A 298 27.66 14.21 4.65
C ASN A 298 26.92 15.45 4.12
N ILE A 299 25.98 15.28 3.19
CA ILE A 299 25.21 16.39 2.64
C ILE A 299 23.86 16.49 3.37
N GLY A 300 23.61 17.65 3.97
CA GLY A 300 22.36 17.98 4.65
C GLY A 300 21.24 18.41 3.70
N LYS A 301 20.03 18.54 4.23
CA LYS A 301 18.83 18.80 3.42
C LYS A 301 18.81 20.20 2.81
N SER A 302 19.36 21.20 3.51
CA SER A 302 19.37 22.61 3.10
C SER A 302 20.68 23.03 2.43
N GLY A 303 21.46 22.05 1.94
CA GLY A 303 22.68 22.30 1.19
C GLY A 303 23.92 22.61 2.01
N GLU A 304 23.90 22.26 3.28
CA GLU A 304 25.08 22.26 4.15
C GLU A 304 25.84 20.94 4.09
N ILE A 305 27.13 21.02 4.42
CA ILE A 305 27.93 19.85 4.74
C ILE A 305 27.80 19.63 6.26
N THR A 306 27.33 18.44 6.66
CA THR A 306 27.01 18.11 8.06
C THR A 306 28.20 17.50 8.81
N GLY A 307 29.23 17.05 8.09
CA GLY A 307 30.45 16.48 8.65
C GLY A 307 31.44 16.09 7.56
N CYS A 308 32.59 15.54 7.95
CA CYS A 308 33.56 14.93 7.04
C CYS A 308 34.39 13.88 7.77
N THR A 309 34.95 12.93 7.03
CA THR A 309 35.96 12.01 7.56
C THR A 309 37.34 12.64 7.40
N THR A 310 38.15 12.67 8.46
CA THR A 310 39.54 13.14 8.39
C THR A 310 40.47 11.93 8.36
N ALA A 311 41.32 11.83 7.33
CA ALA A 311 42.29 10.74 7.19
C ALA A 311 43.50 11.17 6.35
N ILE A 312 44.61 10.44 6.49
CA ILE A 312 45.79 10.63 5.63
C ILE A 312 45.52 10.13 4.21
N GLY A 313 46.19 10.71 3.21
CA GLY A 313 45.95 10.40 1.79
C GLY A 313 46.03 8.91 1.43
N ALA A 314 46.88 8.13 2.12
CA ALA A 314 46.99 6.68 1.92
C ALA A 314 45.77 5.88 2.40
N GLU A 315 45.02 6.41 3.37
CA GLU A 315 43.85 5.76 3.99
C GLU A 315 42.52 6.20 3.37
N LEU A 316 42.55 7.23 2.52
CA LEU A 316 41.35 7.72 1.84
C LEU A 316 40.80 6.70 0.83
N PRO A 317 39.47 6.58 0.72
CA PRO A 317 38.87 5.68 -0.25
C PRO A 317 39.25 6.06 -1.68
N SER A 318 39.19 5.09 -2.59
CA SER A 318 39.55 5.27 -4.00
C SER A 318 38.72 6.34 -4.72
N ARG A 319 37.53 6.64 -4.19
CA ARG A 319 36.61 7.67 -4.70
C ARG A 319 36.91 9.08 -4.21
N ALA A 320 37.76 9.28 -3.21
CA ALA A 320 38.15 10.60 -2.70
C ALA A 320 39.15 11.26 -3.67
N ARG A 321 38.66 11.91 -4.72
CA ARG A 321 39.51 12.43 -5.81
C ARG A 321 39.16 13.83 -6.29
N ARG A 322 38.13 14.50 -5.76
CA ARG A 322 37.73 15.84 -6.23
C ARG A 322 38.05 16.90 -5.19
N LEU A 323 39.03 17.77 -5.47
CA LEU A 323 39.37 18.86 -4.55
C LEU A 323 38.34 19.99 -4.67
N VAL A 324 37.85 20.46 -3.53
CA VAL A 324 36.88 21.56 -3.44
C VAL A 324 37.46 22.75 -2.69
N HIS A 325 37.00 23.94 -3.05
CA HIS A 325 37.36 25.20 -2.40
C HIS A 325 36.11 25.91 -1.88
N THR A 326 36.29 26.92 -1.03
CA THR A 326 35.20 27.78 -0.59
C THR A 326 34.43 28.33 -1.78
N ASN A 327 33.10 28.38 -1.66
CA ASN A 327 32.14 28.82 -2.68
C ASN A 327 31.95 27.88 -3.87
N ASP A 328 32.56 26.69 -3.85
CA ASP A 328 32.22 25.64 -4.79
C ASP A 328 30.82 25.09 -4.47
N VAL A 329 30.03 24.76 -5.50
CA VAL A 329 28.78 24.01 -5.33
C VAL A 329 29.01 22.58 -5.78
N ILE A 330 28.80 21.62 -4.88
CA ILE A 330 28.90 20.20 -5.21
C ILE A 330 27.51 19.62 -5.47
N LEU A 331 27.37 18.87 -6.56
CA LEU A 331 26.12 18.30 -7.05
C LEU A 331 26.29 16.79 -7.25
N SER A 332 25.45 15.98 -6.63
CA SER A 332 25.46 14.52 -6.84
C SER A 332 25.15 14.15 -8.29
N SER A 333 25.84 13.12 -8.79
CA SER A 333 25.60 12.53 -10.10
C SER A 333 24.61 11.36 -10.09
N ILE A 334 24.21 10.86 -8.92
CA ILE A 334 23.40 9.64 -8.76
C ILE A 334 21.92 10.01 -8.68
N GLU A 335 21.06 9.38 -9.48
CA GLU A 335 19.62 9.67 -9.56
C GLU A 335 18.93 9.68 -8.18
N GLY A 336 19.15 8.61 -7.40
CA GLY A 336 18.59 8.45 -6.06
C GLY A 336 19.13 9.43 -5.01
N SER A 337 20.09 10.29 -5.38
CA SER A 337 20.68 11.28 -4.49
C SER A 337 20.92 12.63 -5.18
N LEU A 338 20.19 12.96 -6.26
CA LEU A 338 20.35 14.24 -6.98
C LEU A 338 20.10 15.47 -6.09
N GLN A 339 19.28 15.31 -5.05
CA GLN A 339 18.99 16.33 -4.04
C GLN A 339 20.18 16.63 -3.10
N SER A 340 21.20 15.76 -3.10
CA SER A 340 22.46 15.98 -2.38
C SER A 340 23.32 16.99 -3.15
N VAL A 341 22.96 18.27 -2.96
CA VAL A 341 23.68 19.45 -3.45
C VAL A 341 24.13 20.24 -2.24
N ALA A 342 25.37 20.73 -2.20
CA ALA A 342 25.86 21.56 -1.11
C ALA A 342 26.75 22.71 -1.56
N LEU A 343 26.73 23.79 -0.79
CA LEU A 343 27.67 24.90 -0.88
C LEU A 343 28.86 24.64 0.06
N VAL A 344 30.08 24.71 -0.48
CA VAL A 344 31.32 24.49 0.28
C VAL A 344 31.66 25.75 1.07
N ALA A 345 31.50 25.66 2.40
CA ALA A 345 31.88 26.71 3.34
C ALA A 345 33.41 26.77 3.56
N GLU A 346 33.89 27.85 4.17
CA GLU A 346 35.33 28.03 4.48
C GLU A 346 35.89 26.90 5.34
N ASP A 347 35.07 26.37 6.25
CA ASP A 347 35.39 25.20 7.07
C ASP A 347 35.65 23.94 6.24
N TYR A 348 35.41 23.93 4.94
CA TYR A 348 35.70 22.80 4.05
C TYR A 348 36.61 23.19 2.88
N ASN A 349 37.28 24.36 2.96
CA ASN A 349 38.27 24.77 1.97
C ASN A 349 39.41 23.74 1.89
N ASN A 350 39.83 23.40 0.68
CA ASN A 350 40.79 22.33 0.36
C ASN A 350 40.37 20.91 0.81
N ALA A 351 39.08 20.67 1.08
CA ALA A 351 38.58 19.32 1.30
C ALA A 351 38.52 18.52 -0.01
N ILE A 352 38.41 17.21 0.11
CA ILE A 352 38.24 16.29 -1.02
C ILE A 352 36.83 15.72 -0.96
N CYS A 353 36.07 15.77 -2.05
CA CYS A 353 34.78 15.09 -2.14
C CYS A 353 34.85 13.82 -3.01
N SER A 354 33.85 12.97 -2.83
CA SER A 354 33.68 11.75 -3.63
C SER A 354 33.54 12.08 -5.12
N THR A 355 34.09 11.21 -5.97
CA THR A 355 33.87 11.23 -7.44
C THR A 355 32.40 11.16 -7.85
N GLY A 356 31.50 10.80 -6.93
CA GLY A 356 30.05 10.88 -7.13
C GLY A 356 29.49 12.30 -7.23
N PHE A 357 30.26 13.35 -6.91
CA PHE A 357 29.82 14.75 -6.96
C PHE A 357 30.49 15.57 -8.06
N TYR A 358 29.75 16.22 -8.94
CA TYR A 358 30.25 17.30 -9.77
C TYR A 358 30.56 18.54 -8.94
N VAL A 359 31.75 19.12 -9.12
CA VAL A 359 32.15 20.39 -8.51
C VAL A 359 31.87 21.49 -9.53
N VAL A 360 30.95 22.39 -9.21
CA VAL A 360 30.38 23.36 -10.13
C VAL A 360 30.70 24.78 -9.65
N LYS A 361 31.14 25.63 -10.57
CA LYS A 361 31.33 27.08 -10.37
C LYS A 361 30.64 27.85 -11.46
N SER A 362 30.25 29.10 -11.19
CA SER A 362 29.75 30.01 -12.22
C SER A 362 30.21 31.43 -11.93
N GLU A 363 30.58 32.15 -13.00
CA GLU A 363 30.84 33.60 -12.94
C GLU A 363 29.56 34.42 -13.21
N ILE A 364 28.49 33.75 -13.66
CA ILE A 364 27.21 34.37 -14.03
C ILE A 364 26.19 34.27 -12.89
N ILE A 365 26.18 33.14 -12.18
CA ILE A 365 25.27 32.85 -11.07
C ILE A 365 26.09 32.69 -9.79
N ASN A 366 25.74 33.46 -8.74
CA ASN A 366 26.44 33.33 -7.46
C ASN A 366 26.22 31.94 -6.82
N PRO A 367 27.12 31.48 -5.94
CA PRO A 367 27.09 30.13 -5.38
C PRO A 367 25.79 29.79 -4.64
N GLU A 368 25.23 30.75 -3.90
CA GLU A 368 23.99 30.58 -3.14
C GLU A 368 22.79 30.37 -4.07
N THR A 369 22.68 31.16 -5.14
CA THR A 369 21.61 30.96 -6.14
C THR A 369 21.82 29.67 -6.90
N LEU A 370 23.06 29.30 -7.20
CA LEU A 370 23.38 28.05 -7.87
C LEU A 370 22.99 26.83 -7.00
N LEU A 371 23.23 26.89 -5.69
CA LEU A 371 22.76 25.89 -4.73
C LEU A 371 21.23 25.73 -4.76
N VAL A 372 20.50 26.84 -4.62
CA VAL A 372 19.03 26.84 -4.59
C VAL A 372 18.47 26.39 -5.94
N LEU A 373 19.07 26.84 -7.04
CA LEU A 373 18.68 26.45 -8.40
C LEU A 373 18.84 24.96 -8.62
N PHE A 374 19.98 24.37 -8.27
CA PHE A 374 20.16 22.92 -8.41
C PHE A 374 19.24 22.10 -7.53
N LYS A 375 18.74 22.62 -6.41
CA LYS A 375 17.78 21.93 -5.54
C LYS A 375 16.32 22.17 -5.92
N SER A 376 16.05 23.19 -6.74
CA SER A 376 14.71 23.52 -7.20
C SER A 376 14.08 22.40 -8.04
N GLU A 377 12.76 22.28 -7.97
CA GLU A 377 11.99 21.27 -8.68
C GLU A 377 12.24 21.25 -10.20
N PRO A 378 12.26 22.40 -10.92
CA PRO A 378 12.50 22.38 -12.37
C PRO A 378 13.88 21.79 -12.70
N MET A 379 14.90 22.19 -11.96
CA MET A 379 16.28 21.76 -12.20
C MET A 379 16.46 20.27 -11.85
N GLN A 380 15.85 19.81 -10.77
CA GLN A 380 15.92 18.40 -10.36
C GLN A 380 15.25 17.46 -11.37
N ASN A 381 14.16 17.89 -11.99
CA ASN A 381 13.53 17.12 -13.06
C ASN A 381 14.39 17.08 -14.32
N LEU A 382 15.03 18.19 -14.70
CA LEU A 382 15.96 18.21 -15.85
C LEU A 382 17.22 17.36 -15.58
N LEU A 383 17.75 17.39 -14.35
CA LEU A 383 18.84 16.50 -13.92
C LEU A 383 18.43 15.03 -13.99
N LYS A 384 17.21 14.71 -13.55
CA LYS A 384 16.64 13.36 -13.60
C LYS A 384 16.45 12.87 -15.03
N GLN A 385 15.98 13.74 -15.94
CA GLN A 385 15.89 13.43 -17.37
C GLN A 385 17.25 13.02 -17.93
N GLY A 386 18.32 13.70 -17.52
CA GLY A 386 19.69 13.37 -17.94
C GLY A 386 20.27 12.08 -17.36
N CYS A 387 19.61 11.44 -16.38
CA CYS A 387 20.08 10.18 -15.80
C CYS A 387 19.87 8.99 -16.75
N SER A 388 20.81 8.05 -16.73
CA SER A 388 20.75 6.79 -17.49
C SER A 388 21.45 5.65 -16.75
N GLY A 389 21.11 4.40 -17.09
CA GLY A 389 21.66 3.19 -16.48
C GLY A 389 20.58 2.29 -15.85
N THR A 390 20.84 0.99 -15.76
CA THR A 390 19.88 -0.02 -15.23
C THR A 390 20.12 -0.42 -13.79
N ILE A 391 21.39 -0.49 -13.34
CA ILE A 391 21.75 -0.92 -11.97
C ILE A 391 22.09 0.28 -11.08
N LEU A 392 22.83 1.26 -11.61
CA LEU A 392 23.16 2.51 -10.93
C LEU A 392 22.90 3.67 -11.90
N THR A 393 21.73 4.29 -11.80
CA THR A 393 21.35 5.40 -12.67
C THR A 393 22.10 6.66 -12.26
N ALA A 394 22.79 7.28 -13.21
CA ALA A 394 23.54 8.50 -12.98
C ALA A 394 23.46 9.43 -14.20
N ILE A 395 23.63 10.74 -13.96
CA ILE A 395 23.80 11.72 -15.03
C ILE A 395 25.26 11.79 -15.45
N GLY A 396 25.51 11.58 -16.74
CA GLY A 396 26.84 11.72 -17.34
C GLY A 396 27.22 13.18 -17.57
N ARG A 397 28.52 13.45 -17.72
CA ARG A 397 29.05 14.82 -17.91
C ARG A 397 28.41 15.53 -19.10
N ASN A 398 28.41 14.88 -20.26
CA ASN A 398 27.93 15.49 -21.49
C ASN A 398 26.45 15.87 -21.35
N GLU A 399 25.67 15.00 -20.71
CA GLU A 399 24.25 15.25 -20.46
C GLU A 399 24.07 16.39 -19.46
N LEU A 400 24.84 16.43 -18.37
CA LEU A 400 24.84 17.52 -17.40
C LEU A 400 25.16 18.87 -18.06
N GLN A 401 26.15 18.92 -18.94
CA GLN A 401 26.52 20.15 -19.65
C GLN A 401 25.43 20.62 -20.62
N ASN A 402 24.61 19.71 -21.13
CA ASN A 402 23.53 20.00 -22.07
C ASN A 402 22.21 20.41 -21.40
N ILE A 403 22.13 20.41 -20.07
CA ILE A 403 20.92 20.85 -19.40
C ILE A 403 20.78 22.37 -19.53
N ALA A 404 19.57 22.82 -19.90
CA ALA A 404 19.24 24.24 -19.95
C ALA A 404 19.22 24.86 -18.54
N MET A 405 19.81 26.04 -18.40
CA MET A 405 19.88 26.82 -17.17
C MET A 405 19.46 28.28 -17.41
N PRO A 406 18.64 28.86 -16.51
CA PRO A 406 18.19 30.24 -16.61
C PRO A 406 19.27 31.22 -16.15
N LYS A 407 19.43 32.35 -16.86
CA LYS A 407 20.37 33.42 -16.47
C LYS A 407 19.72 34.35 -15.44
N ILE A 408 19.56 33.89 -14.20
CA ILE A 408 18.84 34.62 -13.12
C ILE A 408 19.33 36.06 -12.99
N ARG A 409 18.42 37.04 -12.85
CA ARG A 409 18.77 38.47 -12.70
C ARG A 409 19.66 38.71 -11.48
N LYS A 410 20.71 39.53 -11.62
CA LYS A 410 21.67 39.83 -10.54
C LYS A 410 21.02 40.33 -9.25
N ALA A 411 19.98 41.16 -9.35
CA ALA A 411 19.26 41.66 -8.17
C ALA A 411 18.62 40.52 -7.36
N VAL A 412 18.00 39.57 -8.05
CA VAL A 412 17.38 38.38 -7.44
C VAL A 412 18.44 37.45 -6.89
N GLN A 413 19.57 37.29 -7.58
CA GLN A 413 20.69 36.51 -7.06
C GLN A 413 21.22 37.07 -5.73
N SER A 414 21.32 38.40 -5.60
CA SER A 414 21.75 39.05 -4.36
C SER A 414 20.76 38.82 -3.21
N GLU A 415 19.46 38.87 -3.48
CA GLU A 415 18.41 38.60 -2.51
C GLU A 415 18.43 37.14 -2.02
N ILE A 416 18.53 36.19 -2.96
CA ILE A 416 18.68 34.76 -2.67
C ILE A 416 19.92 34.52 -1.81
N ALA A 417 21.06 35.13 -2.16
CA ALA A 417 22.29 34.99 -1.39
C ALA A 417 22.15 35.50 0.04
N GLU A 418 21.50 36.65 0.25
CA GLU A 418 21.24 37.18 1.59
C GLU A 418 20.45 36.19 2.46
N TYR A 419 19.39 35.59 1.91
CA TYR A 419 18.57 34.62 2.63
C TYR A 419 19.31 33.30 2.92
N VAL A 420 20.06 32.78 1.96
CA VAL A 420 20.87 31.57 2.16
C VAL A 420 21.95 31.82 3.22
N GLN A 421 22.61 32.97 3.19
CA GLN A 421 23.63 33.33 4.19
C GLN A 421 23.03 33.48 5.60
N LYS A 422 21.85 34.12 5.74
CA LYS A 422 21.12 34.18 7.02
C LYS A 422 20.79 32.78 7.54
N SER A 423 20.30 31.89 6.66
CA SER A 423 20.02 30.50 7.01
C SER A 423 21.27 29.75 7.49
N ILE A 424 22.41 29.93 6.82
CA ILE A 424 23.68 29.31 7.21
C ILE A 424 24.16 29.85 8.57
N ALA A 425 24.12 31.17 8.77
CA ALA A 425 24.55 31.81 10.01
C ALA A 425 23.76 31.30 11.23
N LEU A 426 22.43 31.25 11.13
CA LEU A 426 21.55 30.73 12.18
C LEU A 426 21.83 29.26 12.50
N ARG A 427 22.13 28.43 11.50
CA ARG A 427 22.50 27.02 11.72
C ARG A 427 23.83 26.87 12.40
N ASN A 428 24.81 27.69 12.05
CA ASN A 428 26.12 27.65 12.68
C ASN A 428 26.04 28.07 14.15
N GLU A 429 25.28 29.12 14.46
CA GLU A 429 25.05 29.55 15.84
C GLU A 429 24.24 28.48 16.62
N ALA A 430 23.24 27.84 16.00
CA ALA A 430 22.50 26.73 16.60
C ALA A 430 23.41 25.51 16.87
N LYS A 431 24.31 25.15 15.94
CA LYS A 431 25.29 24.07 16.15
C LYS A 431 26.21 24.37 17.32
N GLN A 432 26.71 25.60 17.45
CA GLN A 432 27.55 26.02 18.58
C GLN A 432 26.79 25.91 19.91
N LEU A 433 25.52 26.34 19.95
CA LEU A 433 24.66 26.17 21.14
C LEU A 433 24.51 24.70 21.51
N LEU A 434 24.30 23.83 20.53
CA LEU A 434 24.17 22.38 20.76
C LEU A 434 25.48 21.76 21.27
N GLU A 435 26.64 22.16 20.75
CA GLU A 435 27.94 21.69 21.24
C GLU A 435 28.22 22.16 22.67
N ASN A 436 27.93 23.43 22.97
CA ASN A 436 28.05 23.96 24.32
C ASN A 436 27.13 23.24 25.30
N ALA A 437 25.89 22.93 24.88
CA ALA A 437 24.95 22.15 25.69
C ALA A 437 25.43 20.71 25.91
N LYS A 438 26.03 20.06 24.90
CA LYS A 438 26.63 18.72 25.05
C LYS A 438 27.78 18.74 26.06
N LEU A 439 28.69 19.71 25.95
CA LEU A 439 29.80 19.89 26.90
C LEU A 439 29.29 20.15 28.32
N GLN A 440 28.22 20.93 28.47
CA GLN A 440 27.57 21.11 29.77
C GLN A 440 27.03 19.78 30.31
N VAL A 441 26.27 19.02 29.52
CA VAL A 441 25.75 17.72 29.95
C VAL A 441 26.88 16.75 30.34
N GLU A 442 27.97 16.69 29.58
CA GLU A 442 29.14 15.85 29.91
C GLU A 442 29.82 16.28 31.22
N ASN A 443 29.94 17.59 31.45
CA ASN A 443 30.45 18.13 32.71
C ASN A 443 29.50 17.84 33.88
N GLU A 444 28.19 17.91 33.67
CA GLU A 444 27.19 17.66 34.71
C GLU A 444 27.06 16.18 35.08
N ILE A 445 27.20 15.27 34.11
CA ILE A 445 27.34 13.83 34.38
C ILE A 445 28.58 13.56 35.25
N SER A 446 29.63 14.37 35.09
CA SER A 446 30.88 14.22 35.83
C SER A 446 30.87 14.89 37.21
N TRP A 447 30.11 15.97 37.44
CA TRP A 447 30.19 16.80 38.65
C TRP A 447 28.85 17.15 39.34
N GLY A 448 27.70 16.75 38.78
CA GLY A 448 26.40 16.69 39.47
C GLY A 448 25.60 18.00 39.60
N GLY A 449 25.32 18.72 38.51
CA GLY A 449 24.46 19.92 38.48
C GLY A 449 23.23 19.82 37.55
N VAL A 450 22.64 20.98 37.20
CA VAL A 450 21.26 21.13 36.70
C VAL A 450 21.24 21.54 35.22
N ILE A 451 20.41 20.85 34.42
CA ILE A 451 20.27 21.09 32.97
C ILE A 451 19.45 22.35 32.69
N ASP A 452 19.98 23.26 31.86
CA ASP A 452 19.29 24.47 31.38
C ASP A 452 18.41 24.19 30.15
N ASN A 453 17.09 24.20 30.33
CA ASN A 453 16.11 24.02 29.27
C ASN A 453 15.97 25.24 28.32
N GLN A 454 16.52 26.41 28.66
CA GLN A 454 16.44 27.60 27.81
C GLN A 454 17.29 27.47 26.54
N SER A 455 18.45 26.82 26.66
CA SER A 455 19.38 26.59 25.55
C SER A 455 18.80 25.68 24.45
N VAL A 456 17.99 24.68 24.82
CA VAL A 456 17.30 23.78 23.87
C VAL A 456 16.17 24.52 23.13
N THR A 457 15.41 25.36 23.85
CA THR A 457 14.33 26.15 23.25
C THR A 457 14.88 27.14 22.22
N LYS A 458 15.99 27.81 22.55
CA LYS A 458 16.68 28.73 21.64
C LYS A 458 17.23 28.01 20.39
N PHE A 459 17.77 26.81 20.55
CA PHE A 459 18.21 25.97 19.42
C PHE A 459 17.06 25.67 18.44
N GLU A 460 15.90 25.25 18.96
CA GLU A 460 14.73 24.94 18.12
C GLU A 460 14.20 26.17 17.36
N GLU A 461 14.16 27.33 18.01
CA GLU A 461 13.75 28.60 17.39
C GLU A 461 14.68 28.98 16.24
N MET A 462 16.00 28.91 16.45
CA MET A 462 17.00 29.24 15.43
C MET A 462 16.98 28.25 14.25
N MET A 463 16.72 26.97 14.51
CA MET A 463 16.55 25.97 13.44
C MET A 463 15.29 26.23 12.60
N LYS A 464 14.19 26.66 13.23
CA LYS A 464 12.97 27.08 12.52
C LYS A 464 13.22 28.32 11.67
N GLU A 465 13.88 29.33 12.23
CA GLU A 465 14.18 30.58 11.53
C GLU A 465 15.15 30.36 10.36
N SER A 466 16.17 29.51 10.55
CA SER A 466 17.06 29.09 9.46
C SER A 466 16.28 28.46 8.29
N THR A 467 15.34 27.56 8.61
CA THR A 467 14.52 26.88 7.60
C THR A 467 13.63 27.86 6.87
N TYR A 468 13.09 28.85 7.57
CA TYR A 468 12.29 29.93 7.00
C TYR A 468 13.08 30.72 5.94
N TYR A 469 14.29 31.20 6.26
CA TYR A 469 15.09 31.95 5.28
C TYR A 469 15.51 31.10 4.08
N TYR A 470 15.82 29.82 4.29
CA TYR A 470 16.12 28.93 3.15
C TYR A 470 14.93 28.77 2.21
N ARG A 471 13.72 28.58 2.75
CA ARG A 471 12.49 28.52 1.96
C ARG A 471 12.17 29.83 1.26
N LEU A 472 12.50 30.97 1.88
CA LEU A 472 12.34 32.28 1.25
C LEU A 472 13.25 32.40 0.02
N ALA A 473 14.48 31.88 0.09
CA ALA A 473 15.40 31.80 -1.05
C ALA A 473 14.85 30.93 -2.19
N GLU A 474 14.31 29.75 -1.87
CA GLU A 474 13.63 28.87 -2.84
C GLU A 474 12.44 29.56 -3.49
N TRP A 475 11.61 30.23 -2.68
CA TRP A 475 10.43 30.95 -3.16
C TRP A 475 10.81 32.11 -4.08
N THR A 476 11.81 32.92 -3.71
CA THR A 476 12.29 34.05 -4.51
C THR A 476 12.78 33.57 -5.88
N LEU A 477 13.48 32.42 -5.93
CA LEU A 477 13.88 31.80 -7.19
C LEU A 477 12.68 31.36 -8.03
N LEU A 478 11.72 30.64 -7.44
CA LEU A 478 10.55 30.15 -8.17
C LEU A 478 9.69 31.31 -8.68
N GLN A 479 9.44 32.33 -7.87
CA GLN A 479 8.73 33.52 -8.32
C GLN A 479 9.42 34.15 -9.54
N GLU A 480 10.74 34.28 -9.52
CA GLU A 480 11.49 34.80 -10.66
C GLU A 480 11.29 33.96 -11.93
N LEU A 481 11.33 32.63 -11.82
CA LEU A 481 11.17 31.72 -12.95
C LEU A 481 9.75 31.67 -13.52
N TYR A 482 8.73 31.81 -12.67
CA TYR A 482 7.32 31.67 -13.04
C TYR A 482 6.57 33.01 -13.19
N SER A 483 7.26 34.15 -13.09
CA SER A 483 6.66 35.50 -13.02
C SER A 483 5.94 35.98 -14.29
N GLU A 484 6.05 35.30 -15.43
CA GLU A 484 5.24 35.59 -16.62
C GLU A 484 4.57 34.33 -17.18
N LYS A 485 3.30 34.48 -17.57
CA LYS A 485 2.38 33.40 -18.00
C LYS A 485 2.98 32.53 -19.11
N TRP A 486 3.58 31.41 -18.73
CA TRP A 486 3.74 30.27 -19.62
C TRP A 486 2.43 29.47 -19.63
N GLU A 487 1.64 29.62 -20.68
CA GLU A 487 0.54 28.71 -20.98
C GLU A 487 1.12 27.52 -21.77
N SER A 488 1.32 26.40 -21.09
CA SER A 488 1.78 25.15 -21.69
C SER A 488 0.78 24.63 -22.71
N THR A 489 1.25 24.41 -23.95
CA THR A 489 0.44 23.96 -25.10
C THR A 489 0.34 22.44 -25.25
N SER A 490 0.71 21.66 -24.23
CA SER A 490 0.43 20.23 -24.20
C SER A 490 -0.90 19.99 -23.47
N THR A 491 -1.83 19.28 -24.11
CA THR A 491 -2.97 18.64 -23.43
C THR A 491 -2.39 17.57 -22.50
N ALA A 492 -1.89 17.97 -21.36
CA ALA A 492 -1.23 17.11 -20.41
C ALA A 492 -2.02 17.01 -19.11
N ASN A 493 -1.86 15.87 -18.46
CA ASN A 493 -2.44 15.52 -17.18
C ASN A 493 -1.78 16.27 -16.00
N TYR A 494 -1.42 17.55 -16.18
CA TYR A 494 -1.08 18.44 -15.08
C TYR A 494 -2.29 19.34 -14.77
N SER A 495 -2.53 19.66 -13.51
CA SER A 495 -3.46 20.74 -13.17
C SER A 495 -2.65 21.97 -12.77
N VAL A 496 -3.02 23.11 -13.35
CA VAL A 496 -2.46 24.41 -12.94
C VAL A 496 -3.41 24.98 -11.90
N LYS A 497 -2.95 25.04 -10.65
CA LYS A 497 -3.70 25.65 -9.55
C LYS A 497 -3.10 26.99 -9.19
N ASN A 498 -3.93 28.01 -9.15
CA ASN A 498 -3.52 29.32 -8.64
C ASN A 498 -3.15 29.21 -7.16
N TYR A 499 -2.16 30.00 -6.73
CA TYR A 499 -1.69 30.04 -5.35
C TYR A 499 -2.82 30.28 -4.32
N SER A 500 -3.85 31.04 -4.67
CA SER A 500 -5.04 31.25 -3.83
C SER A 500 -5.80 29.95 -3.50
N VAL A 501 -5.79 28.98 -4.43
CA VAL A 501 -6.42 27.66 -4.23
C VAL A 501 -5.57 26.84 -3.25
N CYS A 502 -4.25 26.88 -3.38
CA CYS A 502 -3.33 26.17 -2.48
C CYS A 502 -3.30 26.76 -1.06
N GLN A 503 -3.50 28.07 -0.91
CA GLN A 503 -3.69 28.70 0.40
C GLN A 503 -4.98 28.25 1.09
N THR A 504 -6.04 28.02 0.31
CA THR A 504 -7.34 27.58 0.83
C THR A 504 -7.29 26.12 1.30
N SER A 505 -6.62 25.25 0.56
CA SER A 505 -6.47 23.82 0.92
C SER A 505 -5.35 23.56 1.93
N GLY A 506 -4.34 24.44 2.00
CA GLY A 506 -3.13 24.22 2.78
C GLY A 506 -2.20 23.13 2.22
N ARG A 507 -2.42 22.66 0.98
CA ARG A 507 -1.68 21.58 0.32
C ARG A 507 -0.84 22.08 -0.85
N LEU A 508 0.33 21.48 -1.07
CA LEU A 508 1.23 21.77 -2.19
C LEU A 508 1.66 20.53 -2.97
N ASP A 509 1.25 19.34 -2.51
CA ASP A 509 1.51 18.06 -3.16
C ASP A 509 0.71 17.90 -4.46
N ALA A 510 1.39 17.48 -5.54
CA ALA A 510 0.80 17.37 -6.87
C ALA A 510 -0.28 16.29 -6.94
N GLU A 511 -0.13 15.25 -6.13
CA GLU A 511 -1.08 14.16 -6.00
C GLU A 511 -2.46 14.68 -5.62
N TYR A 512 -2.58 15.66 -4.72
CA TYR A 512 -3.85 16.28 -4.30
C TYR A 512 -4.57 17.03 -5.42
N TYR A 513 -3.83 17.51 -6.42
CA TYR A 513 -4.34 18.34 -7.49
C TYR A 513 -4.48 17.60 -8.82
N GLN A 514 -4.56 16.26 -8.82
CA GLN A 514 -4.75 15.53 -10.07
C GLN A 514 -6.05 15.96 -10.79
N PRO A 515 -6.04 16.13 -12.14
CA PRO A 515 -7.21 16.55 -12.91
C PRO A 515 -8.46 15.68 -12.71
N LYS A 516 -8.28 14.39 -12.37
CA LYS A 516 -9.39 13.47 -12.06
C LYS A 516 -10.27 13.98 -10.92
N TYR A 517 -9.71 14.67 -9.93
CA TYR A 517 -10.48 15.23 -8.82
C TYR A 517 -11.28 16.46 -9.25
N ASP A 518 -10.71 17.33 -10.07
CA ASP A 518 -11.44 18.48 -10.62
C ASP A 518 -12.64 18.04 -11.44
N ALA A 519 -12.46 17.02 -12.28
CA ALA A 519 -13.53 16.42 -13.06
C ALA A 519 -14.64 15.83 -12.17
N LEU A 520 -14.27 15.19 -11.05
CA LEU A 520 -15.21 14.72 -10.05
C LEU A 520 -16.02 15.87 -9.42
N PHE A 521 -15.36 16.93 -8.93
CA PHE A 521 -16.07 18.06 -8.30
C PHE A 521 -16.93 18.85 -9.29
N ALA A 522 -16.47 19.00 -10.54
CA ALA A 522 -17.29 19.56 -11.60
C ALA A 522 -18.57 18.73 -11.82
N LYS A 523 -18.47 17.40 -11.77
CA LYS A 523 -19.65 16.52 -11.84
C LYS A 523 -20.55 16.68 -10.62
N LEU A 524 -19.99 16.67 -9.42
CA LEU A 524 -20.76 16.83 -8.17
C LEU A 524 -21.47 18.18 -8.09
N SER A 525 -20.90 19.25 -8.65
CA SER A 525 -21.53 20.58 -8.70
C SER A 525 -22.85 20.62 -9.49
N CYS A 526 -23.16 19.59 -10.27
CA CYS A 526 -24.44 19.43 -10.95
C CYS A 526 -25.57 18.90 -10.04
N PHE A 527 -25.25 18.53 -8.81
CA PHE A 527 -26.19 17.95 -7.83
C PHE A 527 -26.31 18.85 -6.59
N GLU A 528 -27.47 18.81 -5.93
CA GLU A 528 -27.56 19.26 -4.54
C GLU A 528 -26.66 18.36 -3.69
N CYS A 529 -25.76 18.93 -2.89
CA CYS A 529 -24.80 18.18 -2.09
C CYS A 529 -24.75 18.72 -0.67
N ASP A 530 -24.44 17.84 0.30
CA ASP A 530 -24.07 18.22 1.66
C ASP A 530 -22.70 17.63 2.03
N THR A 531 -22.09 18.18 3.08
CA THR A 531 -20.86 17.65 3.68
C THR A 531 -21.17 16.64 4.78
N ILE A 532 -20.29 15.68 5.05
CA ILE A 532 -20.46 14.68 6.12
C ILE A 532 -20.79 15.30 7.49
N GLN A 533 -20.18 16.44 7.85
CA GLN A 533 -20.49 17.16 9.10
C GLN A 533 -21.97 17.61 9.21
N ASN A 534 -22.65 17.84 8.08
CA ASN A 534 -24.05 18.26 8.02
C ASN A 534 -25.01 17.07 7.93
N ILE A 535 -24.48 15.86 7.77
CA ILE A 535 -25.25 14.63 7.63
C ILE A 535 -25.14 13.77 8.88
N THR A 536 -23.95 13.72 9.48
CA THR A 536 -23.60 12.76 10.53
C THR A 536 -22.86 13.40 11.70
N THR A 537 -23.03 12.84 12.89
CA THR A 537 -22.14 13.07 14.03
C THR A 537 -21.02 12.05 13.99
N ILE A 538 -19.77 12.51 14.06
CA ILE A 538 -18.58 11.65 14.07
C ILE A 538 -18.12 11.41 15.51
N LYS A 539 -17.98 10.14 15.89
CA LYS A 539 -17.36 9.74 17.16
C LYS A 539 -16.17 8.81 16.91
N LYS A 540 -15.06 9.05 17.60
CA LYS A 540 -13.90 8.15 17.62
C LYS A 540 -14.10 7.09 18.71
N SER A 541 -13.69 5.86 18.41
CA SER A 541 -13.60 4.79 19.43
C SER A 541 -12.23 4.83 20.13
N VAL A 542 -11.70 3.69 20.56
CA VAL A 542 -10.48 3.61 21.40
C VAL A 542 -9.24 3.17 20.64
N GLU A 543 -8.07 3.66 21.06
CA GLU A 543 -6.75 3.24 20.54
C GLU A 543 -5.93 2.57 21.65
N PRO A 544 -6.30 1.35 22.08
CA PRO A 544 -5.51 0.59 23.03
C PRO A 544 -4.18 0.17 22.39
N GLY A 545 -3.09 0.30 23.15
CA GLY A 545 -1.81 -0.30 22.77
C GLY A 545 -1.90 -1.83 22.72
N SER A 546 -0.98 -2.47 21.99
CA SER A 546 -0.95 -3.94 21.84
C SER A 546 -0.88 -4.69 23.17
N ASP A 547 -0.33 -4.05 24.20
CA ASP A 547 -0.20 -4.62 25.55
C ASP A 547 -1.56 -4.85 26.24
N ALA A 548 -2.63 -4.20 25.76
CA ALA A 548 -3.99 -4.39 26.28
C ALA A 548 -4.74 -5.56 25.63
N TYR A 549 -4.16 -6.19 24.61
CA TYR A 549 -4.81 -7.26 23.85
C TYR A 549 -4.86 -8.56 24.66
N LYS A 550 -6.05 -9.16 24.72
CA LYS A 550 -6.32 -10.43 25.42
C LYS A 550 -6.87 -11.47 24.44
N GLU A 551 -6.72 -12.74 24.82
CA GLU A 551 -7.30 -13.89 24.09
C GLU A 551 -8.79 -14.09 24.41
N SER A 552 -9.32 -13.41 25.43
CA SER A 552 -10.74 -13.45 25.80
C SER A 552 -11.18 -12.15 26.45
N GLY A 553 -12.48 -11.85 26.39
CA GLY A 553 -13.06 -10.60 26.88
C GLY A 553 -14.10 -10.03 25.90
N ILE A 554 -14.12 -8.71 25.75
CA ILE A 554 -15.00 -8.05 24.77
C ILE A 554 -14.30 -8.01 23.41
N PRO A 555 -14.96 -8.43 22.32
CA PRO A 555 -14.37 -8.41 20.99
C PRO A 555 -13.90 -7.00 20.59
N PHE A 556 -12.69 -6.91 20.04
CA PHE A 556 -12.10 -5.68 19.54
C PHE A 556 -11.97 -5.71 18.02
N VAL A 557 -12.85 -4.98 17.34
CA VAL A 557 -12.92 -4.91 15.87
C VAL A 557 -11.89 -3.91 15.35
N ARG A 558 -10.94 -4.38 14.55
CA ARG A 558 -9.93 -3.54 13.88
C ARG A 558 -10.32 -3.27 12.43
N VAL A 559 -9.57 -2.38 11.77
CA VAL A 559 -9.75 -2.09 10.35
C VAL A 559 -9.62 -3.36 9.49
N SER A 560 -8.73 -4.29 9.85
CA SER A 560 -8.56 -5.58 9.17
C SER A 560 -9.79 -6.48 9.22
N ASP A 561 -10.67 -6.24 10.19
CA ASP A 561 -11.82 -7.09 10.48
C ASP A 561 -13.11 -6.53 9.85
N VAL A 562 -13.03 -5.37 9.17
CA VAL A 562 -14.18 -4.69 8.54
C VAL A 562 -14.02 -4.69 7.02
N SER A 563 -15.08 -5.08 6.32
CA SER A 563 -15.23 -4.93 4.87
C SER A 563 -16.53 -4.20 4.53
N LYS A 564 -16.73 -3.79 3.28
CA LYS A 564 -17.99 -3.19 2.84
C LYS A 564 -19.20 -4.14 2.90
N PHE A 565 -18.97 -5.44 3.13
CA PHE A 565 -20.02 -6.46 3.12
C PHE A 565 -20.27 -7.15 4.46
N GLU A 566 -19.32 -7.09 5.39
CA GLU A 566 -19.43 -7.70 6.73
C GLU A 566 -18.27 -7.29 7.64
N ILE A 567 -18.47 -7.55 8.93
CA ILE A 567 -17.44 -7.54 9.97
C ILE A 567 -17.10 -9.00 10.29
N SER A 568 -15.85 -9.40 10.10
CA SER A 568 -15.36 -10.74 10.46
C SER A 568 -15.23 -10.89 11.97
N GLU A 569 -15.27 -12.13 12.45
CA GLU A 569 -15.08 -12.42 13.88
C GLU A 569 -13.69 -11.91 14.35
N PRO A 570 -13.64 -11.03 15.36
CA PRO A 570 -12.37 -10.53 15.87
C PRO A 570 -11.61 -11.59 16.67
N ASN A 571 -10.30 -11.69 16.42
CA ASN A 571 -9.41 -12.57 17.17
C ASN A 571 -8.75 -11.89 18.39
N ILE A 572 -9.08 -10.63 18.63
CA ILE A 572 -8.50 -9.81 19.70
C ILE A 572 -9.63 -9.34 20.62
N PHE A 573 -9.38 -9.40 21.91
CA PHE A 573 -10.34 -9.01 22.94
C PHE A 573 -9.73 -7.99 23.90
N LEU A 574 -10.59 -7.21 24.55
CA LEU A 574 -10.24 -6.22 25.57
C LEU A 574 -10.92 -6.55 26.90
N SER A 575 -10.35 -5.98 27.97
CA SER A 575 -10.91 -6.08 29.32
C SER A 575 -12.25 -5.34 29.43
N PRO A 576 -13.35 -5.98 29.87
CA PRO A 576 -14.64 -5.31 30.05
C PRO A 576 -14.62 -4.14 31.03
N ASP A 577 -13.78 -4.25 32.07
CA ASP A 577 -13.82 -3.34 33.23
C ASP A 577 -13.06 -2.02 32.99
N GLU A 578 -12.31 -1.92 31.90
CA GLU A 578 -11.45 -0.76 31.59
C GLU A 578 -12.14 0.29 30.72
N TYR A 579 -13.31 -0.03 30.14
CA TYR A 579 -13.95 0.80 29.12
C TYR A 579 -15.43 1.01 29.40
N ASP A 580 -15.94 2.22 29.13
CA ASP A 580 -17.39 2.48 29.16
C ASP A 580 -18.05 1.91 27.90
N LEU A 581 -18.59 0.71 28.04
CA LEU A 581 -19.21 -0.03 26.94
C LEU A 581 -20.47 0.63 26.39
N LYS A 582 -21.20 1.40 27.21
CA LYS A 582 -22.43 2.06 26.75
C LYS A 582 -22.11 3.15 25.74
N GLU A 583 -20.97 3.80 25.91
CA GLU A 583 -20.48 4.88 25.06
C GLU A 583 -19.80 4.37 23.78
N LEU A 584 -19.14 3.21 23.83
CA LEU A 584 -18.21 2.75 22.78
C LEU A 584 -18.79 1.69 21.83
N GLN A 585 -19.92 1.08 22.19
CA GLN A 585 -20.55 0.03 21.39
C GLN A 585 -21.27 0.61 20.16
N PRO A 586 -20.97 0.11 18.95
CA PRO A 586 -21.71 0.47 17.75
C PRO A 586 -23.20 0.08 17.88
N LYS A 587 -24.08 1.04 17.61
CA LYS A 587 -25.52 0.84 17.61
C LYS A 587 -26.03 0.52 16.22
N LYS A 588 -27.23 -0.05 16.14
CA LYS A 588 -27.92 -0.23 14.87
C LYS A 588 -27.94 1.09 14.08
N ASP A 589 -27.71 0.99 12.77
CA ASP A 589 -27.63 2.07 11.79
C ASP A 589 -26.44 3.04 11.96
N THR A 590 -25.52 2.80 12.90
CA THR A 590 -24.21 3.44 12.91
C THR A 590 -23.39 2.96 11.72
N ILE A 591 -22.73 3.88 11.02
CA ILE A 591 -21.81 3.55 9.93
C ILE A 591 -20.38 3.59 10.48
N LEU A 592 -19.65 2.49 10.35
CA LEU A 592 -18.22 2.42 10.64
C LEU A 592 -17.45 2.85 9.39
N LEU A 593 -16.57 3.84 9.49
CA LEU A 593 -15.73 4.33 8.38
C LEU A 593 -14.25 4.22 8.76
N SER A 594 -13.45 3.53 7.94
CA SER A 594 -12.00 3.43 8.17
C SER A 594 -11.27 4.72 7.76
N LYS A 595 -10.45 5.25 8.68
CA LYS A 595 -9.63 6.44 8.46
C LYS A 595 -8.12 6.18 8.37
N ASP A 596 -7.66 4.99 8.78
CA ASP A 596 -6.25 4.59 8.74
C ASP A 596 -6.08 3.24 8.03
N GLY A 597 -4.95 3.05 7.34
CA GLY A 597 -4.65 1.79 6.64
C GLY A 597 -5.43 1.68 5.33
N SER A 598 -6.42 0.80 5.27
CA SER A 598 -7.37 0.73 4.15
C SER A 598 -8.43 1.82 4.31
N VAL A 599 -8.08 3.06 3.95
CA VAL A 599 -8.92 4.25 4.12
C VAL A 599 -10.18 4.16 3.25
N GLY A 600 -11.32 4.62 3.78
CA GLY A 600 -12.55 4.82 3.00
C GLY A 600 -13.49 3.62 2.93
N ILE A 601 -13.24 2.53 3.66
CA ILE A 601 -14.17 1.40 3.74
C ILE A 601 -15.28 1.76 4.74
N ALA A 602 -16.53 1.67 4.29
CA ALA A 602 -17.70 1.93 5.12
C ALA A 602 -18.57 0.68 5.31
N TYR A 603 -19.06 0.46 6.53
CA TYR A 603 -20.01 -0.62 6.86
C TYR A 603 -21.11 -0.12 7.78
N LYS A 604 -22.37 -0.37 7.44
CA LYS A 604 -23.52 -0.03 8.29
C LYS A 604 -23.81 -1.18 9.25
N VAL A 605 -23.91 -0.88 10.53
CA VAL A 605 -24.21 -1.84 11.58
C VAL A 605 -25.69 -2.23 11.55
N ASP A 606 -25.99 -3.50 11.27
CA ASP A 606 -27.38 -3.98 11.12
C ASP A 606 -28.12 -4.17 12.46
N LYS A 607 -27.38 -4.41 13.55
CA LYS A 607 -27.88 -4.63 14.91
C LYS A 607 -26.85 -4.15 15.93
N ASP A 608 -27.31 -3.75 17.11
CA ASP A 608 -26.43 -3.39 18.22
C ASP A 608 -25.33 -4.44 18.43
N MET A 609 -24.09 -4.00 18.43
CA MET A 609 -22.93 -4.88 18.56
C MET A 609 -22.35 -4.81 19.97
N ASN A 610 -22.14 -5.97 20.59
CA ASN A 610 -21.45 -6.08 21.88
C ASN A 610 -19.93 -6.17 21.67
N CYS A 611 -19.34 -5.13 21.07
CA CYS A 611 -17.91 -5.06 20.79
C CYS A 611 -17.38 -3.62 20.96
N ILE A 612 -16.06 -3.50 21.02
CA ILE A 612 -15.35 -2.23 20.94
C ILE A 612 -14.65 -2.18 19.57
N THR A 613 -14.58 -1.02 18.93
CA THR A 613 -13.87 -0.86 17.65
C THR A 613 -12.57 -0.09 17.84
N SER A 614 -11.63 -0.24 16.92
CA SER A 614 -10.43 0.59 16.87
C SER A 614 -10.78 2.07 16.62
N GLY A 615 -10.00 2.99 17.18
CA GLY A 615 -10.11 4.43 16.91
C GLY A 615 -9.75 4.81 15.47
N ALA A 616 -9.22 3.87 14.68
CA ALA A 616 -9.09 3.96 13.24
C ALA A 616 -10.43 3.75 12.49
N LEU A 617 -11.48 3.30 13.19
CA LEU A 617 -12.85 3.18 12.69
C LEU A 617 -13.71 4.29 13.33
N LEU A 618 -14.10 5.27 12.53
CA LEU A 618 -14.99 6.34 12.95
C LEU A 618 -16.44 5.84 12.97
N HIS A 619 -17.19 6.24 13.99
CA HIS A 619 -18.63 5.97 14.10
C HIS A 619 -19.38 7.19 13.57
N LEU A 620 -20.09 7.02 12.45
CA LEU A 620 -20.93 8.04 11.86
C LEU A 620 -22.40 7.74 12.21
N SER A 621 -23.01 8.64 12.97
CA SER A 621 -24.42 8.58 13.32
C SER A 621 -25.19 9.58 12.46
N VAL A 622 -26.04 9.09 11.56
CA VAL A 622 -26.82 9.94 10.64
C VAL A 622 -27.92 10.67 11.41
N PHE A 623 -27.85 12.00 11.48
CA PHE A 623 -28.89 12.83 12.09
C PHE A 623 -29.79 13.51 11.04
N ASN A 624 -29.28 13.71 9.82
CA ASN A 624 -30.01 14.35 8.74
C ASN A 624 -30.95 13.34 8.05
N LYS A 625 -32.26 13.53 8.21
CA LYS A 625 -33.31 12.63 7.69
C LYS A 625 -33.50 12.69 6.17
N ASP A 626 -32.76 13.54 5.48
CA ASP A 626 -32.74 13.55 4.02
C ASP A 626 -31.79 12.51 3.42
N TYR A 627 -30.98 11.85 4.24
CA TYR A 627 -30.05 10.80 3.84
C TYR A 627 -30.41 9.48 4.50
N ASN A 628 -30.66 8.46 3.68
CA ASN A 628 -30.82 7.09 4.14
C ASN A 628 -29.42 6.51 4.52
N PRO A 629 -29.27 5.83 5.68
CA PRO A 629 -27.99 5.24 6.08
C PRO A 629 -27.42 4.20 5.10
N ASP A 630 -28.25 3.38 4.46
CA ASP A 630 -27.82 2.42 3.43
C ASP A 630 -27.28 3.13 2.19
N TYR A 631 -28.01 4.16 1.73
CA TYR A 631 -27.57 5.01 0.64
C TYR A 631 -26.22 5.67 0.96
N LEU A 632 -26.10 6.32 2.13
CA LEU A 632 -24.87 6.98 2.54
C LEU A 632 -23.70 5.98 2.61
N THR A 633 -23.92 4.78 3.15
CA THR A 633 -22.91 3.73 3.21
C THR A 633 -22.45 3.29 1.82
N LEU A 634 -23.37 3.17 0.87
CA LEU A 634 -23.03 2.86 -0.52
C LEU A 634 -22.20 3.97 -1.17
N VAL A 635 -22.60 5.24 -0.98
CA VAL A 635 -21.87 6.39 -1.52
C VAL A 635 -20.45 6.48 -0.95
N LEU A 636 -20.28 6.24 0.36
CA LEU A 636 -18.96 6.21 1.02
C LEU A 636 -18.03 5.15 0.41
N ASN A 637 -18.57 4.00 -0.01
CA ASN A 637 -17.79 2.95 -0.68
C ASN A 637 -17.63 3.18 -2.20
N SER A 638 -18.32 4.15 -2.79
CA SER A 638 -18.30 4.40 -4.23
C SER A 638 -17.07 5.21 -4.68
N ILE A 639 -16.78 5.19 -5.98
CA ILE A 639 -15.67 5.97 -6.57
C ILE A 639 -15.70 7.47 -6.20
N VAL A 640 -16.90 8.01 -5.95
CA VAL A 640 -17.10 9.42 -5.56
C VAL A 640 -16.39 9.75 -4.26
N VAL A 641 -16.50 8.89 -3.25
CA VAL A 641 -15.87 9.13 -1.95
C VAL A 641 -14.48 8.53 -1.92
N GLN A 642 -14.24 7.40 -2.60
CA GLN A 642 -12.88 6.83 -2.71
C GLN A 642 -11.89 7.83 -3.33
N MET A 643 -12.30 8.59 -4.35
CA MET A 643 -11.45 9.63 -4.94
C MET A 643 -11.24 10.82 -4.00
N GLN A 644 -12.23 11.20 -3.20
CA GLN A 644 -12.06 12.25 -2.18
C GLN A 644 -11.12 11.78 -1.07
N ALA A 645 -11.26 10.53 -0.62
CA ALA A 645 -10.37 9.90 0.34
C ALA A 645 -8.94 9.80 -0.20
N GLU A 646 -8.76 9.34 -1.44
CA GLU A 646 -7.47 9.27 -2.12
C GLU A 646 -6.81 10.66 -2.19
N ARG A 647 -7.58 11.68 -2.57
CA ARG A 647 -7.11 13.07 -2.63
C ARG A 647 -6.66 13.58 -1.26
N ASP A 648 -7.46 13.37 -0.22
CA ASP A 648 -7.26 14.00 1.08
C ASP A 648 -6.26 13.24 1.98
N SER A 649 -6.15 11.92 1.80
CA SER A 649 -5.32 11.05 2.63
C SER A 649 -3.81 11.30 2.43
N ASN A 650 -3.06 11.27 3.54
CA ASN A 650 -1.62 11.50 3.56
C ASN A 650 -0.85 10.32 4.13
N GLY A 651 0.39 10.14 3.67
CA GLY A 651 1.36 9.21 4.25
C GLY A 651 1.93 8.23 3.23
N ALA A 652 3.26 8.13 3.15
CA ALA A 652 3.95 7.28 2.18
C ALA A 652 3.92 5.78 2.50
N ILE A 653 3.60 5.40 3.75
CA ILE A 653 3.63 4.00 4.23
C ILE A 653 2.25 3.54 4.75
N ILE A 654 1.56 4.37 5.53
CA ILE A 654 0.18 4.13 5.98
C ILE A 654 -0.61 5.39 5.65
N GLN A 655 -1.68 5.23 4.87
CA GLN A 655 -2.59 6.33 4.58
C GLN A 655 -3.38 6.71 5.83
N HIS A 656 -3.45 8.02 6.08
CA HIS A 656 -4.19 8.62 7.18
C HIS A 656 -5.13 9.69 6.65
N TRP A 657 -6.42 9.55 6.92
CA TRP A 657 -7.45 10.52 6.55
C TRP A 657 -7.95 11.24 7.79
N LYS A 658 -7.72 12.56 7.88
CA LYS A 658 -8.01 13.29 9.11
C LYS A 658 -9.52 13.43 9.29
N PRO A 659 -10.05 13.33 10.53
CA PRO A 659 -11.47 13.57 10.80
C PRO A 659 -11.98 14.91 10.25
N SER A 660 -11.18 15.98 10.34
CA SER A 660 -11.52 17.30 9.80
C SER A 660 -11.65 17.32 8.27
N GLU A 661 -10.93 16.45 7.56
CA GLU A 661 -11.04 16.29 6.10
C GLU A 661 -12.27 15.44 5.76
N ILE A 662 -12.51 14.37 6.53
CA ILE A 662 -13.70 13.52 6.42
C ILE A 662 -14.99 14.34 6.60
N GLU A 663 -15.01 15.26 7.56
CA GLU A 663 -16.13 16.18 7.81
C GLU A 663 -16.52 17.00 6.57
N GLN A 664 -15.56 17.33 5.69
CA GLN A 664 -15.76 18.14 4.50
C GLN A 664 -16.05 17.31 3.23
N VAL A 665 -16.10 15.98 3.32
CA VAL A 665 -16.42 15.12 2.18
C VAL A 665 -17.80 15.47 1.64
N ILE A 666 -17.86 15.68 0.32
CA ILE A 666 -19.06 16.08 -0.39
C ILE A 666 -19.85 14.83 -0.78
N ILE A 667 -21.12 14.80 -0.36
CA ILE A 667 -22.06 13.72 -0.61
C ILE A 667 -23.23 14.29 -1.44
N PRO A 668 -23.50 13.72 -2.64
CA PRO A 668 -24.66 14.12 -3.43
C PRO A 668 -25.97 13.70 -2.76
N LYS A 669 -26.98 14.55 -2.87
CA LYS A 669 -28.34 14.33 -2.36
C LYS A 669 -29.25 13.84 -3.49
N LEU A 670 -29.39 12.53 -3.61
CA LEU A 670 -30.33 11.94 -4.58
C LEU A 670 -31.78 12.01 -4.07
N PRO A 671 -32.79 11.96 -4.97
CA PRO A 671 -34.20 11.92 -4.57
C PRO A 671 -34.51 10.76 -3.62
N LYS A 672 -35.39 10.99 -2.64
CA LYS A 672 -35.72 9.97 -1.61
C LYS A 672 -36.15 8.62 -2.20
N ALA A 673 -36.95 8.63 -3.27
CA ALA A 673 -37.37 7.40 -3.96
C ALA A 673 -36.19 6.57 -4.50
N ILE A 674 -35.13 7.23 -4.98
CA ILE A 674 -33.91 6.55 -5.44
C ILE A 674 -33.12 5.99 -4.26
N GLN A 675 -32.97 6.78 -3.19
CA GLN A 675 -32.30 6.32 -1.97
C GLN A 675 -33.02 5.11 -1.35
N GLU A 676 -34.35 5.10 -1.36
CA GLU A 676 -35.18 3.98 -0.91
C GLU A 676 -34.98 2.75 -1.80
N SER A 677 -34.98 2.90 -3.13
CA SER A 677 -34.70 1.78 -4.04
C SER A 677 -33.30 1.18 -3.85
N ILE A 678 -32.29 2.03 -3.60
CA ILE A 678 -30.93 1.59 -3.24
C ILE A 678 -30.93 0.82 -1.92
N SER A 679 -31.59 1.37 -0.89
CA SER A 679 -31.71 0.76 0.44
C SER A 679 -32.38 -0.61 0.37
N GLU A 680 -33.48 -0.76 -0.36
CA GLU A 680 -34.17 -2.04 -0.57
C GLU A 680 -33.24 -3.10 -1.17
N LYS A 681 -32.50 -2.74 -2.23
CA LYS A 681 -31.56 -3.66 -2.89
C LYS A 681 -30.41 -4.08 -1.97
N ILE A 682 -29.85 -3.15 -1.19
CA ILE A 682 -28.77 -3.43 -0.24
C ILE A 682 -29.27 -4.33 0.89
N GLN A 683 -30.43 -4.03 1.46
CA GLN A 683 -31.02 -4.83 2.53
C GLN A 683 -31.36 -6.25 2.05
N GLU A 684 -31.95 -6.39 0.87
CA GLU A 684 -32.22 -7.71 0.26
C GLU A 684 -30.90 -8.45 -0.03
N SER A 685 -29.89 -7.75 -0.53
CA SER A 685 -28.56 -8.33 -0.76
C SER A 685 -27.95 -8.90 0.52
N PHE A 686 -27.92 -8.14 1.62
CA PHE A 686 -27.37 -8.62 2.89
C PHE A 686 -28.22 -9.73 3.53
N ALA A 687 -29.54 -9.65 3.42
CA ALA A 687 -30.42 -10.73 3.89
C ALA A 687 -30.15 -12.05 3.15
N LEU A 688 -29.99 -12.00 1.83
CA LEU A 688 -29.66 -13.18 1.02
C LEU A 688 -28.25 -13.72 1.31
N LYS A 689 -27.27 -12.84 1.57
CA LYS A 689 -25.93 -13.25 2.00
C LYS A 689 -25.96 -13.98 3.33
N ALA A 690 -26.70 -13.45 4.31
CA ALA A 690 -26.87 -14.09 5.62
C ALA A 690 -27.60 -15.44 5.51
N GLU A 691 -28.65 -15.52 4.68
CA GLU A 691 -29.36 -16.77 4.41
C GLU A 691 -28.48 -17.80 3.71
N SER A 692 -27.67 -17.36 2.74
CA SER A 692 -26.68 -18.22 2.06
C SER A 692 -25.70 -18.84 3.05
N LYS A 693 -25.10 -18.02 3.95
CA LYS A 693 -24.21 -18.52 5.01
C LYS A 693 -24.90 -19.52 5.93
N ARG A 694 -26.15 -19.23 6.34
CA ARG A 694 -26.96 -20.13 7.17
C ARG A 694 -27.20 -21.48 6.51
N LEU A 695 -27.58 -21.48 5.22
CA LEU A 695 -27.84 -22.71 4.45
C LEU A 695 -26.56 -23.54 4.27
N LEU A 696 -25.42 -22.89 4.04
CA LEU A 696 -24.13 -23.58 3.92
C LEU A 696 -23.73 -24.25 5.23
N GLU A 697 -23.88 -23.54 6.36
CA GLU A 697 -23.61 -24.10 7.69
C GLU A 697 -24.61 -25.22 8.04
N GLU A 698 -25.89 -25.08 7.68
CA GLU A 698 -26.89 -26.14 7.85
C GLU A 698 -26.52 -27.39 7.05
N ALA A 699 -26.07 -27.24 5.80
CA ALA A 699 -25.60 -28.34 4.97
C ALA A 699 -24.37 -29.03 5.59
N LYS A 700 -23.40 -28.27 6.10
CA LYS A 700 -22.23 -28.79 6.83
C LYS A 700 -22.66 -29.55 8.09
N MET A 701 -23.51 -28.95 8.93
CA MET A 701 -24.02 -29.58 10.16
C MET A 701 -24.81 -30.86 9.88
N MET A 702 -25.52 -30.95 8.75
CA MET A 702 -26.19 -32.19 8.34
C MET A 702 -25.16 -33.31 8.06
N VAL A 703 -24.04 -32.99 7.41
CA VAL A 703 -22.96 -33.96 7.18
C VAL A 703 -22.31 -34.37 8.49
N GLU A 704 -22.04 -33.43 9.40
CA GLU A 704 -21.50 -33.73 10.74
C GLU A 704 -22.41 -34.67 11.53
N ARG A 705 -23.71 -34.38 11.59
CA ARG A 705 -24.69 -35.26 12.24
C ARG A 705 -24.76 -36.63 11.59
N GLU A 706 -24.64 -36.72 10.26
CA GLU A 706 -24.63 -38.02 9.58
C GLU A 706 -23.36 -38.82 9.91
N ILE A 707 -22.21 -38.16 10.07
CA ILE A 707 -21.00 -38.80 10.60
C ILE A 707 -21.31 -39.34 12.01
N GLU A 708 -21.81 -38.50 12.91
CA GLU A 708 -22.07 -38.80 14.33
C GLU A 708 -23.14 -39.87 14.60
N LYS A 709 -24.08 -40.15 13.68
CA LYS A 709 -25.09 -41.23 13.84
C LYS A 709 -24.51 -42.64 14.09
N GLY A 710 -23.19 -42.80 14.03
CA GLY A 710 -22.48 -44.04 14.35
C GLY A 710 -21.88 -44.07 15.76
N ILE A 711 -22.19 -43.08 16.61
CA ILE A 711 -21.81 -43.01 18.02
C ILE A 711 -22.77 -43.83 18.87
#